data_AF-A0A2V9VKR5-F1
#
_entry.id   AF-A0A2V9VKR5-F1
#
_cell.length_a   1.000
_cell.length_b   1.000
_cell.length_c   1.000
_cell.angle_alpha   90.00
_cell.angle_beta   90.00
_cell.angle_gamma   90.00
#
_symmetry.space_group_name_H-M   'P 1'
#
loop_
_entity.id
_entity.type
_entity.pdbx_description
1 polymer ?
#
loop_
_entity_poly.entity_id
_entity_poly.type
_entity_poly.pdbx_seq_one_letter_code
_entity_poly.pdbx_strand_id
1 'polypeptide(L)'
;MTRVSDTVYRADGTPASGTVLISWPAFTTVDAKPVAAGNMSVLLAADGSLVVDLIPNVGATPTGTYYQVVFNLDDVVRTEYWLVGASSPTTVGAVRASPGSGTAAPPVSKQYVDNAIAVNKAYVDTAVASVGSGAYVAKNGDAMSGPLTLPADPSAPNQASTKHYVDTALLAKANLVSGVVPPGQLGGGTVDSTQCLKGNSTWGPCGTSSNATALQGIPLDTASPSDGQVVTYDASAGKYKPKPGSGGATPGMLAEKYSTDFAWTQSPTTDLSTAGAKTVSLAACPAGVVGSETFYHVYIAGTGTPEAVKVTGGTCAGNGSAGTLTFTTANAHASGYTISSATAGIQEASIAAKLDILSGNNYHYYRDGYVRVSPGLHQLYAPLDIVANDQTIDFSGAIVKCNFDADCIVVGRSDSYMATSNVTLIKPRGMPTVQGSQRSMITVYGQKTRLFNVMSIIGPYQGNNNYGNFGHLVTVVGDQAFLLDGLDTTANVNGFYCSATFCPSVIYAPGPFNGGGAWGTGGDNAAVGWLKHLQIAPVCQGNGIDWQSGNVLHVEDSVIQGYSQFGIRTGLMAGGYGMTTLDNVYEEGGCTTNPLGNVGYAGVIVEGGRLSVHGGEVPYGVYPTFANTGSTTNYYYIVATDGVNGPSNLLYAGSAKTNGTGNIPITNQAPYGTGNWAVVTNVTRASACSNGICTFTDTQAAPTSYAVLSTPPKFFPKLDLWPGAFVIGPSGAGNSMASNASVSLDFNDLNSASIWQTNTQGLMGDSIDSSRCILIAGSPIWQNCTGQSYNVDLVSTMLHTKINQDGGLAQLQNLKGRLNFAASGSGPSHFITLVDSNLQKTMGAAGNRPTNDVNDTYVGYDAGNGAAASIGLSFGAPLSISNYIGNVGDGTNWKERLTAAAKSFTVPVSAPGYQIGGSYGTNGQCLKSTGTGSAWGSCGSGGGSASPLTTKGDLWGFGTADARLAVGTDGQCLLADASSAVGLKWGTCGSGMAQDAVVVHNTGAETIGGDKTFSGNITVQGAMTVAGSWQVESAGPATAMTVGAGDSKVGFDSDGKLKVSENGGAVTELAKVSGNISGTAANLSGTPALPNGTTATTQSVADNSQKLAT
;
A
#
# COMPACT_ATOMS: atom_id res chain seq x y z
N MET A 1 7.45 -55.17 22.35
CA MET A 1 7.02 -53.91 22.99
C MET A 1 8.21 -53.35 23.75
N THR A 2 8.33 -52.03 23.79
CA THR A 2 9.37 -51.28 24.48
C THR A 2 8.77 -50.60 25.69
N ARG A 3 9.34 -50.85 26.87
CA ARG A 3 8.92 -50.21 28.11
C ARG A 3 9.54 -48.85 28.28
N VAL A 4 8.73 -47.81 28.30
CA VAL A 4 9.12 -46.46 28.71
C VAL A 4 8.83 -46.33 30.21
N SER A 5 9.87 -46.09 31.01
CA SER A 5 9.77 -45.95 32.47
C SER A 5 10.54 -44.73 32.94
N ASP A 6 9.89 -43.84 33.70
CA ASP A 6 10.52 -42.62 34.23
C ASP A 6 9.75 -42.09 35.47
N THR A 7 10.29 -41.08 36.15
CA THR A 7 9.59 -40.36 37.22
C THR A 7 9.35 -38.91 36.82
N VAL A 8 8.09 -38.49 36.82
CA VAL A 8 7.68 -37.14 36.42
C VAL A 8 7.65 -36.24 37.67
N TYR A 9 8.45 -35.18 37.66
CA TYR A 9 8.53 -34.19 38.74
C TYR A 9 7.95 -32.84 38.34
N ARG A 10 7.49 -32.10 39.34
CA ARG A 10 7.17 -30.67 39.27
C ARG A 10 8.44 -29.84 39.41
N ALA A 11 8.37 -28.55 39.04
CA ALA A 11 9.51 -27.65 39.10
C ALA A 11 10.05 -27.40 40.53
N ASP A 12 9.21 -27.64 41.55
CA ASP A 12 9.58 -27.59 42.97
C ASP A 12 10.22 -28.89 43.49
N GLY A 13 10.40 -29.90 42.63
CA GLY A 13 10.99 -31.20 42.96
C GLY A 13 10.02 -32.23 43.53
N THR A 14 8.73 -31.90 43.69
CA THR A 14 7.71 -32.86 44.14
C THR A 14 7.22 -33.76 42.99
N PRO A 15 6.75 -34.99 43.25
CA PRO A 15 6.18 -35.83 42.21
C PRO A 15 4.94 -35.24 41.54
N ALA A 16 4.81 -35.40 40.23
CA ALA A 16 3.64 -34.96 39.48
C ALA A 16 2.49 -35.97 39.56
N SER A 17 1.27 -35.46 39.65
CA SER A 17 0.02 -36.21 39.64
C SER A 17 -0.79 -35.87 38.39
N GLY A 18 -1.45 -36.86 37.79
CA GLY A 18 -2.29 -36.67 36.61
C GLY A 18 -2.34 -37.86 35.67
N THR A 19 -2.90 -37.65 34.49
CA THR A 19 -3.06 -38.68 33.44
C THR A 19 -2.25 -38.33 32.21
N VAL A 20 -1.54 -39.31 31.65
CA VAL A 20 -0.81 -39.21 30.39
C VAL A 20 -1.64 -39.87 29.29
N LEU A 21 -2.07 -39.09 28.29
CA LEU A 21 -2.81 -39.55 27.12
C LEU A 21 -1.84 -39.76 25.97
N ILE A 22 -1.85 -40.93 25.33
CA ILE A 22 -0.93 -41.29 24.24
C ILE A 22 -1.77 -41.70 23.03
N SER A 23 -1.48 -41.16 21.85
CA SER A 23 -2.18 -41.47 20.61
C SER A 23 -1.22 -41.67 19.44
N TRP A 24 -1.61 -42.49 18.46
CA TRP A 24 -0.79 -42.79 17.28
C TRP A 24 -1.65 -43.10 16.04
N PRO A 25 -1.19 -42.74 14.84
CA PRO A 25 -1.80 -43.22 13.59
C PRO A 25 -1.44 -44.69 13.34
N ALA A 26 -2.08 -45.32 12.35
CA ALA A 26 -1.70 -46.68 11.95
C ALA A 26 -0.30 -46.69 11.31
N PHE A 27 0.52 -47.68 11.65
CA PHE A 27 1.85 -47.84 11.07
C PHE A 27 2.24 -49.31 10.98
N THR A 28 3.22 -49.62 10.13
CA THR A 28 3.84 -50.95 10.06
C THR A 28 5.22 -50.88 10.69
N THR A 29 5.52 -51.76 11.64
CA THR A 29 6.83 -51.86 12.28
C THR A 29 7.90 -52.32 11.28
N VAL A 30 9.19 -52.18 11.64
CA VAL A 30 10.31 -52.62 10.80
C VAL A 30 10.32 -54.13 10.53
N ASP A 31 9.71 -54.94 11.39
CA ASP A 31 9.50 -56.39 11.23
C ASP A 31 8.19 -56.73 10.48
N ALA A 32 7.63 -55.76 9.74
CA ALA A 32 6.45 -55.88 8.90
C ALA A 32 5.16 -56.28 9.64
N LYS A 33 5.02 -55.89 10.91
CA LYS A 33 3.79 -56.10 11.69
C LYS A 33 2.90 -54.84 11.63
N PRO A 34 1.63 -54.97 11.23
CA PRO A 34 0.71 -53.84 11.23
C PRO A 34 0.30 -53.47 12.65
N VAL A 35 0.31 -52.17 12.95
CA VAL A 35 -0.20 -51.56 14.18
C VAL A 35 -1.36 -50.64 13.79
N ALA A 36 -2.55 -50.92 14.34
CA ALA A 36 -3.71 -50.08 14.11
C ALA A 36 -3.57 -48.72 14.80
N ALA A 37 -4.18 -47.68 14.24
CA ALA A 37 -4.30 -46.38 14.90
C ALA A 37 -5.05 -46.53 16.23
N GLY A 38 -4.66 -45.77 17.24
CA GLY A 38 -5.22 -45.92 18.57
C GLY A 38 -4.85 -44.81 19.53
N ASN A 39 -5.41 -44.91 20.72
CA ASN A 39 -5.06 -44.10 21.86
C ASN A 39 -5.09 -44.94 23.14
N MET A 40 -4.40 -44.48 24.17
CA MET A 40 -4.43 -45.04 25.51
C MET A 40 -4.19 -43.97 26.56
N SER A 41 -4.60 -44.23 27.79
CA SER A 41 -4.38 -43.36 28.95
C SER A 41 -3.62 -44.11 30.04
N VAL A 42 -2.62 -43.47 30.64
CA VAL A 42 -1.82 -44.01 31.75
C VAL A 42 -1.89 -43.04 32.93
N LEU A 43 -2.29 -43.52 34.10
CA LEU A 43 -2.29 -42.73 35.33
C LEU A 43 -0.88 -42.72 35.94
N LEU A 44 -0.38 -41.56 36.36
CA LEU A 44 0.87 -41.48 37.13
C LEU A 44 0.65 -42.05 38.54
N ALA A 45 1.61 -42.83 39.03
CA ALA A 45 1.58 -43.32 40.41
C ALA A 45 1.77 -42.16 41.40
N ALA A 46 1.45 -42.39 42.68
CA ALA A 46 1.53 -41.37 43.73
C ALA A 46 2.96 -40.80 43.95
N ASP A 47 3.99 -41.54 43.53
CA ASP A 47 5.39 -41.13 43.54
C ASP A 47 5.86 -40.49 42.21
N GLY A 48 4.92 -40.20 41.29
CA GLY A 48 5.19 -39.63 39.97
C GLY A 48 5.69 -40.63 38.93
N SER A 49 5.73 -41.93 39.26
CA SER A 49 6.21 -42.96 38.33
C SER A 49 5.28 -43.11 37.13
N LEU A 50 5.88 -43.11 35.93
CA LEU A 50 5.26 -43.41 34.65
C LEU A 50 5.85 -44.72 34.11
N VAL A 51 4.98 -45.70 33.81
CA VAL A 51 5.37 -46.95 33.14
C VAL A 51 4.39 -47.24 32.01
N VAL A 52 4.88 -47.32 30.77
CA VAL A 52 4.05 -47.66 29.60
C VAL A 52 4.82 -48.54 28.60
N ASP A 53 4.14 -49.55 28.06
CA ASP A 53 4.68 -50.43 27.02
C ASP A 53 4.12 -50.02 25.65
N LEU A 54 5.00 -49.58 24.74
CA LEU A 54 4.65 -49.13 23.38
C LEU A 54 5.33 -49.98 22.31
N ILE A 55 4.74 -50.06 21.11
CA ILE A 55 5.38 -50.76 19.98
C ILE A 55 6.43 -49.85 19.34
N PRO A 56 7.65 -50.33 19.02
CA PRO A 56 8.67 -49.50 18.37
C PRO A 56 8.19 -48.92 17.03
N ASN A 57 8.37 -47.61 16.84
CA ASN A 57 8.03 -46.88 15.61
C ASN A 57 9.26 -46.26 14.90
N VAL A 58 10.47 -46.43 15.44
CA VAL A 58 11.72 -46.13 14.71
C VAL A 58 11.81 -47.04 13.48
N GLY A 59 11.89 -46.43 12.29
CA GLY A 59 11.92 -47.17 11.02
C GLY A 59 10.57 -47.75 10.59
N ALA A 60 9.47 -47.33 11.22
CA ALA A 60 8.13 -47.71 10.79
C ALA A 60 7.77 -47.10 9.42
N THR A 61 6.85 -47.77 8.71
CA THR A 61 6.24 -47.26 7.48
C THR A 61 4.81 -46.81 7.77
N PRO A 62 4.44 -45.54 7.51
CA PRO A 62 5.23 -44.48 6.88
C PRO A 62 6.36 -43.92 7.78
N THR A 63 7.49 -43.56 7.17
CA THR A 63 8.63 -42.92 7.84
C THR A 63 8.20 -41.61 8.48
N GLY A 64 8.60 -41.37 9.73
CA GLY A 64 8.20 -40.16 10.48
C GLY A 64 6.90 -40.31 11.27
N THR A 65 6.45 -41.54 11.56
CA THR A 65 5.33 -41.79 12.47
C THR A 65 5.75 -41.56 13.93
N TYR A 66 5.06 -40.67 14.65
CA TYR A 66 5.29 -40.38 16.07
C TYR A 66 4.10 -40.80 16.95
N TYR A 67 4.37 -41.12 18.21
CA TYR A 67 3.34 -41.11 19.25
C TYR A 67 3.14 -39.67 19.73
N GLN A 68 1.91 -39.19 19.75
CA GLN A 68 1.55 -37.91 20.36
C GLN A 68 1.15 -38.15 21.81
N VAL A 69 1.86 -37.52 22.74
CA VAL A 69 1.68 -37.71 24.18
C VAL A 69 1.27 -36.41 24.84
N VAL A 70 0.17 -36.42 25.57
CA VAL A 70 -0.37 -35.28 26.31
C VAL A 70 -0.32 -35.60 27.79
N PHE A 71 0.56 -34.92 28.52
CA PHE A 71 0.55 -34.90 29.98
C PHE A 71 -0.56 -33.97 30.44
N ASN A 72 -1.64 -34.52 30.97
CA ASN A 72 -2.73 -33.79 31.61
C ASN A 72 -2.53 -33.86 33.13
N LEU A 73 -1.68 -32.97 33.63
CA LEU A 73 -1.36 -32.84 35.05
C LEU A 73 -2.29 -31.80 35.68
N ASP A 74 -2.45 -31.86 37.00
CA ASP A 74 -3.45 -31.04 37.73
C ASP A 74 -3.34 -29.53 37.46
N ASP A 75 -2.14 -29.02 37.12
CA ASP A 75 -1.88 -27.58 36.91
C ASP A 75 -1.48 -27.22 35.47
N VAL A 76 -1.14 -28.18 34.61
CA VAL A 76 -0.59 -27.92 33.26
C VAL A 76 -0.93 -29.06 32.30
N VAL A 77 -1.32 -28.69 31.07
CA VAL A 77 -1.39 -29.60 29.91
C VAL A 77 -0.16 -29.38 29.02
N ARG A 78 0.62 -30.44 28.76
CA ARG A 78 1.80 -30.39 27.87
C ARG A 78 1.74 -31.49 26.83
N THR A 79 1.96 -31.13 25.57
CA THR A 79 2.07 -32.09 24.45
C THR A 79 3.53 -32.36 24.09
N GLU A 80 3.86 -33.61 23.83
CA GLU A 80 5.16 -34.12 23.39
C GLU A 80 4.98 -35.13 22.25
N TYR A 81 6.05 -35.37 21.49
CA TYR A 81 6.09 -36.39 20.46
C TYR A 81 7.19 -37.41 20.78
N TRP A 82 6.87 -38.70 20.72
CA TRP A 82 7.81 -39.76 21.03
C TRP A 82 8.12 -40.64 19.81
N LEU A 83 9.41 -40.92 19.64
CA LEU A 83 9.96 -41.90 18.71
C LEU A 83 10.59 -43.03 19.54
N VAL A 84 9.88 -44.15 19.62
CA VAL A 84 10.17 -45.32 20.45
C VAL A 84 10.98 -46.34 19.65
N GLY A 85 12.22 -46.59 20.07
CA GLY A 85 13.08 -47.64 19.51
C GLY A 85 12.80 -49.03 20.10
N ALA A 86 13.53 -50.05 19.63
CA ALA A 86 13.40 -51.43 20.12
C ALA A 86 14.11 -51.69 21.46
N SER A 87 14.93 -50.76 21.95
CA SER A 87 15.65 -50.88 23.22
C SER A 87 14.68 -50.74 24.40
N SER A 88 14.66 -51.74 25.30
CA SER A 88 13.76 -51.79 26.45
C SER A 88 14.48 -52.32 27.71
N PRO A 89 14.33 -51.68 28.88
CA PRO A 89 13.59 -50.46 29.14
C PRO A 89 14.27 -49.19 28.58
N THR A 90 13.50 -48.13 28.38
CA THR A 90 13.96 -46.79 27.96
C THR A 90 13.29 -45.72 28.83
N THR A 91 13.79 -44.49 28.80
CA THR A 91 13.26 -43.34 29.58
C THR A 91 12.47 -42.38 28.70
N VAL A 92 11.69 -41.48 29.31
CA VAL A 92 10.94 -40.44 28.56
C VAL A 92 11.91 -39.52 27.83
N GLY A 93 13.03 -39.15 28.47
CA GLY A 93 14.07 -38.33 27.85
C GLY A 93 14.70 -38.94 26.59
N ALA A 94 14.78 -40.27 26.52
CA ALA A 94 15.38 -40.98 25.38
C ALA A 94 14.42 -41.16 24.19
N VAL A 95 13.10 -41.09 24.41
CA VAL A 95 12.10 -41.25 23.33
C VAL A 95 11.54 -39.92 22.84
N ARG A 96 11.73 -38.82 23.58
CA ARG A 96 11.30 -37.47 23.14
C ARG A 96 11.96 -37.09 21.82
N ALA A 97 11.12 -36.72 20.86
CA ALA A 97 11.54 -36.22 19.57
C ALA A 97 10.90 -34.84 19.32
N SER A 98 11.65 -33.94 18.70
CA SER A 98 11.10 -32.71 18.14
C SER A 98 10.85 -32.95 16.65
N PRO A 99 9.61 -32.88 16.14
CA PRO A 99 9.35 -32.98 14.72
C PRO A 99 10.14 -31.89 13.98
N GLY A 100 11.18 -32.28 13.25
CA GLY A 100 11.97 -31.35 12.45
C GLY A 100 11.20 -30.84 11.23
N SER A 101 11.47 -29.60 10.83
CA SER A 101 10.96 -28.87 9.65
C SER A 101 11.41 -29.49 8.31
N GLY A 102 11.20 -30.80 8.13
CA GLY A 102 11.46 -31.51 6.89
C GLY A 102 10.44 -31.11 5.82
N THR A 103 10.97 -30.58 4.72
CA THR A 103 10.33 -30.23 3.44
C THR A 103 8.98 -30.89 3.19
N ALA A 104 7.96 -30.06 3.00
CA ALA A 104 6.65 -30.43 2.49
C ALA A 104 6.79 -31.37 1.28
N ALA A 105 6.39 -32.63 1.47
CA ALA A 105 5.87 -33.40 0.35
C ALA A 105 4.67 -32.61 -0.21
N PRO A 106 4.50 -32.57 -1.56
CA PRO A 106 3.55 -31.67 -2.20
C PRO A 106 2.16 -31.83 -1.59
N PRO A 107 1.35 -30.74 -1.49
CA PRO A 107 0.01 -30.83 -0.97
C PRO A 107 -0.72 -31.92 -1.75
N VAL A 108 -1.02 -33.02 -1.06
CA VAL A 108 -1.86 -34.06 -1.62
C VAL A 108 -3.15 -33.38 -2.05
N SER A 109 -3.53 -33.58 -3.31
CA SER A 109 -4.69 -32.89 -3.86
C SER A 109 -5.91 -33.17 -2.98
N LYS A 110 -6.86 -32.23 -2.94
CA LYS A 110 -8.17 -32.47 -2.31
C LYS A 110 -8.77 -33.79 -2.80
N GLN A 111 -8.48 -34.18 -4.05
CA GLN A 111 -8.84 -35.48 -4.64
C GLN A 111 -8.12 -36.69 -4.01
N TYR A 112 -6.87 -36.60 -3.57
CA TYR A 112 -6.20 -37.67 -2.83
C TYR A 112 -6.77 -37.82 -1.41
N VAL A 113 -7.09 -36.70 -0.74
CA VAL A 113 -7.75 -36.70 0.57
C VAL A 113 -9.18 -37.21 0.46
N ASP A 114 -9.93 -36.75 -0.54
CA ASP A 114 -11.30 -37.20 -0.83
C ASP A 114 -11.32 -38.67 -1.27
N ASN A 115 -10.33 -39.16 -2.02
CA ASN A 115 -10.20 -40.57 -2.39
C ASN A 115 -9.83 -41.46 -1.19
N ALA A 116 -8.92 -41.02 -0.31
CA ALA A 116 -8.55 -41.76 0.91
C ALA A 116 -9.71 -41.84 1.92
N ILE A 117 -10.55 -40.81 1.99
CA ILE A 117 -11.78 -40.79 2.79
C ILE A 117 -12.89 -41.63 2.12
N ALA A 118 -12.97 -41.64 0.78
CA ALA A 118 -13.91 -42.46 0.03
C ALA A 118 -13.61 -43.98 0.15
N VAL A 119 -12.35 -44.40 0.29
CA VAL A 119 -12.02 -45.82 0.49
C VAL A 119 -12.50 -46.33 1.86
N ASN A 120 -12.45 -45.51 2.91
CA ASN A 120 -12.98 -45.88 4.22
C ASN A 120 -14.52 -45.91 4.26
N LYS A 121 -15.18 -45.03 3.49
CA LYS A 121 -16.64 -45.09 3.38
C LYS A 121 -17.07 -46.30 2.54
N ALA A 122 -16.38 -46.64 1.45
CA ALA A 122 -16.67 -47.84 0.66
C ALA A 122 -16.36 -49.13 1.44
N TYR A 123 -15.30 -49.17 2.25
CA TYR A 123 -15.01 -50.29 3.15
C TYR A 123 -16.09 -50.45 4.23
N VAL A 124 -16.53 -49.35 4.84
CA VAL A 124 -17.62 -49.36 5.84
C VAL A 124 -18.96 -49.70 5.19
N ASP A 125 -19.28 -49.16 4.01
CA ASP A 125 -20.52 -49.45 3.28
C ASP A 125 -20.51 -50.89 2.73
N THR A 126 -19.36 -51.46 2.35
CA THR A 126 -19.22 -52.87 1.95
C THR A 126 -19.25 -53.81 3.15
N ALA A 127 -18.67 -53.42 4.29
CA ALA A 127 -18.74 -54.15 5.55
C ALA A 127 -20.17 -54.13 6.13
N VAL A 128 -20.93 -53.05 5.92
CA VAL A 128 -22.35 -52.91 6.32
C VAL A 128 -23.29 -53.59 5.32
N ALA A 129 -22.97 -53.62 4.02
CA ALA A 129 -23.73 -54.35 3.02
C ALA A 129 -23.51 -55.89 3.06
N SER A 130 -22.35 -56.34 3.58
CA SER A 130 -22.01 -57.78 3.68
C SER A 130 -22.47 -58.46 4.98
N VAL A 131 -22.95 -57.72 5.99
CA VAL A 131 -23.48 -58.30 7.23
C VAL A 131 -24.97 -58.63 7.20
N GLY A 132 -25.67 -58.34 6.09
CA GLY A 132 -27.06 -58.75 5.88
C GLY A 132 -28.06 -58.02 6.79
N SER A 133 -29.20 -57.62 6.24
CA SER A 133 -30.31 -57.12 7.05
C SER A 133 -30.80 -58.22 8.00
N GLY A 134 -30.50 -58.11 9.30
CA GLY A 134 -31.20 -58.91 10.33
C GLY A 134 -30.44 -59.35 11.59
N ALA A 135 -29.14 -59.07 11.77
CA ALA A 135 -28.39 -59.68 12.89
C ALA A 135 -28.10 -58.79 14.11
N TYR A 136 -28.36 -57.47 14.07
CA TYR A 136 -28.02 -56.57 15.19
C TYR A 136 -29.07 -55.49 15.43
N VAL A 137 -29.21 -55.10 16.70
CA VAL A 137 -30.05 -53.99 17.18
C VAL A 137 -29.15 -52.77 17.46
N ALA A 138 -29.49 -51.59 16.93
CA ALA A 138 -28.73 -50.35 17.10
C ALA A 138 -28.77 -49.82 18.55
N LYS A 139 -27.61 -49.39 19.08
CA LYS A 139 -27.49 -48.85 20.45
C LYS A 139 -28.23 -47.52 20.67
N ASN A 140 -28.56 -46.81 19.59
CA ASN A 140 -29.35 -45.57 19.62
C ASN A 140 -30.86 -45.82 19.44
N GLY A 141 -31.28 -47.09 19.32
CA GLY A 141 -32.66 -47.53 19.13
C GLY A 141 -32.97 -47.98 17.70
N ASP A 142 -33.69 -49.10 17.57
CA ASP A 142 -34.30 -49.59 16.33
C ASP A 142 -35.83 -49.68 16.48
N ALA A 143 -36.56 -49.54 15.38
CA ALA A 143 -38.00 -49.82 15.35
C ALA A 143 -38.25 -51.32 15.08
N MET A 144 -38.70 -52.07 16.09
CA MET A 144 -39.01 -53.50 15.95
C MET A 144 -40.48 -53.70 15.53
N SER A 145 -40.71 -54.32 14.37
CA SER A 145 -42.05 -54.66 13.86
C SER A 145 -42.49 -56.10 14.18
N GLY A 146 -41.72 -56.84 14.99
CA GLY A 146 -41.99 -58.23 15.39
C GLY A 146 -41.43 -58.61 16.77
N PRO A 147 -41.75 -59.80 17.29
CA PRO A 147 -41.38 -60.24 18.64
C PRO A 147 -39.86 -60.47 18.81
N LEU A 148 -39.28 -59.89 19.86
CA LEU A 148 -37.89 -60.06 20.27
C LEU A 148 -37.75 -61.18 21.31
N THR A 149 -36.93 -62.20 21.03
CA THR A 149 -36.69 -63.32 21.94
C THR A 149 -35.30 -63.19 22.56
N LEU A 150 -35.22 -63.09 23.89
CA LEU A 150 -33.94 -62.95 24.62
C LEU A 150 -33.48 -64.31 25.15
N PRO A 151 -32.18 -64.65 25.05
CA PRO A 151 -31.68 -66.01 25.35
C PRO A 151 -31.54 -66.32 26.85
N ALA A 152 -31.56 -65.31 27.73
CA ALA A 152 -31.41 -65.49 29.18
C ALA A 152 -31.93 -64.26 29.96
N ASP A 153 -32.13 -64.46 31.27
CA ASP A 153 -32.51 -63.40 32.20
C ASP A 153 -31.36 -62.39 32.43
N PRO A 154 -31.67 -61.11 32.69
CA PRO A 154 -30.66 -60.05 32.84
C PRO A 154 -29.79 -60.24 34.10
N SER A 155 -28.47 -60.08 33.94
CA SER A 155 -27.47 -60.18 35.01
C SER A 155 -26.88 -58.83 35.44
N ALA A 156 -27.30 -57.73 34.80
CA ALA A 156 -26.87 -56.36 35.12
C ALA A 156 -28.05 -55.38 35.03
N PRO A 157 -28.04 -54.26 35.81
CA PRO A 157 -29.21 -53.40 35.99
C PRO A 157 -29.84 -52.80 34.71
N ASN A 158 -29.07 -52.65 33.64
CA ASN A 158 -29.51 -52.01 32.39
C ASN A 158 -29.67 -53.00 31.22
N GLN A 159 -29.76 -54.30 31.48
CA GLN A 159 -30.03 -55.31 30.45
C GLN A 159 -31.53 -55.46 30.18
N ALA A 160 -31.90 -55.67 28.92
CA ALA A 160 -33.27 -55.98 28.54
C ALA A 160 -33.73 -57.29 29.21
N SER A 161 -34.94 -57.29 29.78
CA SER A 161 -35.45 -58.40 30.60
C SER A 161 -36.33 -59.35 29.79
N THR A 162 -36.21 -60.67 30.00
CA THR A 162 -37.17 -61.63 29.43
C THR A 162 -38.53 -61.50 30.14
N LYS A 163 -39.62 -61.94 29.50
CA LYS A 163 -40.92 -62.09 30.18
C LYS A 163 -40.80 -63.05 31.39
N HIS A 164 -39.98 -64.09 31.28
CA HIS A 164 -39.68 -65.02 32.37
C HIS A 164 -39.10 -64.30 33.60
N TYR A 165 -38.11 -63.42 33.42
CA TYR A 165 -37.53 -62.61 34.50
C TYR A 165 -38.56 -61.70 35.16
N VAL A 166 -39.38 -61.02 34.34
CA VAL A 166 -40.43 -60.12 34.84
C VAL A 166 -41.51 -60.90 35.57
N ASP A 167 -41.99 -62.02 35.02
CA ASP A 167 -43.01 -62.89 35.65
C ASP A 167 -42.50 -63.51 36.95
N THR A 168 -41.23 -63.93 36.99
CA THR A 168 -40.58 -64.47 38.20
C THR A 168 -40.41 -63.39 39.26
N ALA A 169 -40.07 -62.16 38.86
CA ALA A 169 -40.05 -61.01 39.75
C ALA A 169 -41.46 -60.58 40.22
N LEU A 170 -42.50 -60.81 39.41
CA LEU A 170 -43.90 -60.52 39.72
C LEU A 170 -44.53 -61.56 40.65
N LEU A 171 -43.98 -62.77 40.73
CA LEU A 171 -44.39 -63.81 41.69
C LEU A 171 -43.85 -63.54 43.11
N ALA A 172 -42.87 -62.64 43.26
CA ALA A 172 -42.27 -62.29 44.55
C ALA A 172 -42.88 -61.03 45.21
N LYS A 173 -43.84 -60.36 44.56
CA LYS A 173 -44.52 -59.16 45.11
C LYS A 173 -46.03 -59.26 44.89
N ALA A 174 -46.80 -58.96 45.95
CA ALA A 174 -48.26 -58.97 45.89
C ALA A 174 -48.76 -57.94 44.87
N ASN A 175 -49.57 -58.40 43.90
CA ASN A 175 -50.11 -57.53 42.85
C ASN A 175 -51.46 -56.96 43.28
N LEU A 176 -51.70 -55.66 43.06
CA LEU A 176 -53.04 -55.09 43.10
C LEU A 176 -53.77 -55.41 41.80
N VAL A 177 -54.91 -56.09 41.88
CA VAL A 177 -55.84 -56.28 40.76
C VAL A 177 -57.10 -55.50 41.09
N SER A 178 -57.48 -54.55 40.22
CA SER A 178 -58.65 -53.68 40.41
C SER A 178 -58.68 -52.93 41.75
N GLY A 179 -57.49 -52.54 42.26
CA GLY A 179 -57.37 -51.78 43.51
C GLY A 179 -57.38 -52.63 44.79
N VAL A 180 -57.39 -53.96 44.70
CA VAL A 180 -57.38 -54.85 45.88
C VAL A 180 -56.32 -55.95 45.70
N VAL A 181 -55.61 -56.32 46.78
CA VAL A 181 -54.72 -57.49 46.78
C VAL A 181 -55.57 -58.76 46.84
N PRO A 182 -55.38 -59.74 45.94
CA PRO A 182 -56.16 -60.97 45.93
C PRO A 182 -56.14 -61.71 47.29
N PRO A 183 -57.27 -62.20 47.82
CA PRO A 183 -57.36 -62.82 49.15
C PRO A 183 -56.40 -63.99 49.39
N GLY A 184 -56.02 -64.72 48.34
CA GLY A 184 -55.05 -65.83 48.42
C GLY A 184 -53.59 -65.40 48.61
N GLN A 185 -53.28 -64.09 48.56
CA GLN A 185 -51.94 -63.53 48.77
C GLN A 185 -51.79 -62.78 50.10
N LEU A 186 -52.86 -62.70 50.90
CA LEU A 186 -52.83 -62.13 52.23
C LEU A 186 -52.69 -63.28 53.23
N GLY A 187 -51.48 -63.49 53.75
CA GLY A 187 -51.26 -64.39 54.88
C GLY A 187 -52.28 -64.09 55.99
N GLY A 188 -52.89 -65.14 56.54
CA GLY A 188 -54.15 -65.08 57.30
C GLY A 188 -54.22 -63.94 58.32
N GLY A 189 -55.09 -62.97 58.05
CA GLY A 189 -55.43 -61.86 58.94
C GLY A 189 -56.59 -61.04 58.38
N THR A 190 -57.52 -60.64 59.24
CA THR A 190 -58.73 -59.88 58.86
C THR A 190 -58.42 -58.38 58.85
N VAL A 191 -58.75 -57.68 57.75
CA VAL A 191 -58.48 -56.24 57.57
C VAL A 191 -59.59 -55.40 58.21
N ASP A 192 -59.24 -54.44 59.08
CA ASP A 192 -60.11 -53.33 59.51
C ASP A 192 -59.43 -51.97 59.35
N SER A 193 -60.16 -50.87 59.56
CA SER A 193 -59.68 -49.48 59.36
C SER A 193 -58.60 -49.03 60.34
N THR A 194 -58.14 -49.89 61.24
CA THR A 194 -57.13 -49.59 62.25
C THR A 194 -55.82 -50.35 62.07
N GLN A 195 -55.78 -51.35 61.17
CA GLN A 195 -54.61 -52.22 60.98
C GLN A 195 -54.03 -52.15 59.55
N CYS A 196 -52.72 -51.90 59.47
CA CYS A 196 -51.94 -51.84 58.24
C CYS A 196 -50.93 -52.99 58.18
N LEU A 197 -50.74 -53.57 57.00
CA LEU A 197 -49.71 -54.57 56.74
C LEU A 197 -48.33 -53.91 56.86
N LYS A 198 -47.47 -54.43 57.73
CA LYS A 198 -46.11 -53.96 57.94
C LYS A 198 -45.18 -54.64 56.93
N GLY A 199 -44.04 -54.00 56.62
CA GLY A 199 -43.05 -54.50 55.66
C GLY A 199 -42.39 -55.84 56.00
N ASN A 200 -42.74 -56.45 57.15
CA ASN A 200 -42.35 -57.79 57.59
C ASN A 200 -43.50 -58.82 57.48
N SER A 201 -44.56 -58.51 56.74
CA SER A 201 -45.73 -59.38 56.54
C SER A 201 -46.59 -59.64 57.79
N THR A 202 -46.51 -58.77 58.82
CA THR A 202 -47.43 -58.81 59.97
C THR A 202 -48.37 -57.61 59.98
N TRP A 203 -49.57 -57.78 60.54
CA TRP A 203 -50.58 -56.71 60.64
C TRP A 203 -50.42 -55.94 61.97
N GLY A 204 -50.46 -54.61 61.93
CA GLY A 204 -50.41 -53.77 63.13
C GLY A 204 -50.91 -52.33 62.90
N PRO A 205 -51.02 -51.48 63.93
CA PRO A 205 -51.68 -50.17 63.81
C PRO A 205 -51.12 -49.27 62.71
N CYS A 206 -51.99 -48.61 61.94
CA CYS A 206 -51.58 -47.62 60.94
C CYS A 206 -50.98 -46.37 61.63
N GLY A 207 -49.73 -46.02 61.32
CA GLY A 207 -49.06 -44.86 61.92
C GLY A 207 -49.40 -43.56 61.20
N THR A 208 -49.53 -42.45 61.95
CA THR A 208 -49.64 -41.09 61.41
C THR A 208 -48.26 -40.46 61.20
N SER A 209 -48.16 -39.44 60.33
CA SER A 209 -46.92 -38.71 59.98
C SER A 209 -46.24 -37.98 61.16
N SER A 210 -46.88 -37.94 62.33
CA SER A 210 -46.33 -37.43 63.59
C SER A 210 -45.36 -38.41 64.30
N ASN A 211 -45.18 -39.64 63.81
CA ASN A 211 -44.48 -40.70 64.55
C ASN A 211 -43.19 -41.22 63.90
N ALA A 212 -42.61 -40.51 62.92
CA ALA A 212 -41.26 -40.84 62.44
C ALA A 212 -40.23 -40.39 63.49
N THR A 213 -40.08 -41.14 64.57
CA THR A 213 -39.16 -40.80 65.67
C THR A 213 -37.70 -41.09 65.34
N ALA A 214 -37.41 -41.91 64.31
CA ALA A 214 -36.05 -42.24 63.90
C ALA A 214 -35.93 -42.62 62.41
N LEU A 215 -34.81 -42.27 61.78
CA LEU A 215 -34.38 -42.74 60.45
C LEU A 215 -33.15 -43.64 60.68
N GLN A 216 -33.19 -44.90 60.21
CA GLN A 216 -32.10 -45.87 60.42
C GLN A 216 -31.67 -46.03 61.91
N GLY A 217 -32.62 -45.94 62.85
CA GLY A 217 -32.35 -46.09 64.28
C GLY A 217 -31.80 -44.84 64.99
N ILE A 218 -31.63 -43.73 64.27
CA ILE A 218 -31.17 -42.45 64.81
C ILE A 218 -32.38 -41.50 64.94
N PRO A 219 -32.58 -40.82 66.08
CA PRO A 219 -33.74 -39.95 66.29
C PRO A 219 -33.92 -38.85 65.22
N LEU A 220 -35.15 -38.51 64.85
CA LEU A 220 -35.46 -37.29 64.09
C LEU A 220 -35.72 -36.11 65.04
N ASP A 221 -35.31 -34.92 64.62
CA ASP A 221 -35.62 -33.65 65.27
C ASP A 221 -37.13 -33.34 65.20
N THR A 222 -37.65 -32.63 66.20
CA THR A 222 -39.07 -32.27 66.30
C THR A 222 -39.44 -31.06 65.44
N ALA A 223 -38.47 -30.35 64.85
CA ALA A 223 -38.71 -29.26 63.91
C ALA A 223 -39.15 -29.78 62.53
N SER A 224 -40.22 -29.20 62.00
CA SER A 224 -40.68 -29.47 60.62
C SER A 224 -39.74 -28.80 59.59
N PRO A 225 -39.40 -29.44 58.46
CA PRO A 225 -38.63 -28.81 57.40
C PRO A 225 -39.37 -27.61 56.79
N SER A 226 -38.64 -26.53 56.50
CA SER A 226 -39.11 -25.43 55.64
C SER A 226 -38.67 -25.65 54.18
N ASP A 227 -39.23 -24.89 53.23
CA ASP A 227 -38.86 -24.97 51.82
C ASP A 227 -37.34 -24.81 51.64
N GLY A 228 -36.73 -25.73 50.87
CA GLY A 228 -35.28 -25.77 50.66
C GLY A 228 -34.46 -26.52 51.71
N GLN A 229 -35.10 -27.10 52.74
CA GLN A 229 -34.43 -27.96 53.73
C GLN A 229 -34.68 -29.45 53.46
N VAL A 230 -33.65 -30.28 53.63
CA VAL A 230 -33.76 -31.75 53.65
C VAL A 230 -33.35 -32.28 55.01
N VAL A 231 -33.96 -33.39 55.42
CA VAL A 231 -33.64 -34.07 56.67
C VAL A 231 -32.26 -34.71 56.54
N THR A 232 -31.28 -34.19 57.29
CA THR A 232 -29.86 -34.59 57.21
C THR A 232 -29.34 -35.03 58.58
N TYR A 233 -28.48 -36.05 58.62
CA TYR A 233 -27.85 -36.49 59.86
C TYR A 233 -26.92 -35.39 60.42
N ASP A 234 -27.08 -35.04 61.69
CA ASP A 234 -26.19 -34.12 62.39
C ASP A 234 -25.38 -34.87 63.46
N ALA A 235 -24.12 -35.18 63.14
CA ALA A 235 -23.25 -35.98 64.00
C ALA A 235 -23.00 -35.34 65.38
N SER A 236 -23.05 -34.01 65.48
CA SER A 236 -22.87 -33.28 66.76
C SER A 236 -24.11 -33.37 67.67
N ALA A 237 -25.29 -33.55 67.08
CA ALA A 237 -26.55 -33.63 67.80
C ALA A 237 -27.09 -35.07 67.92
N GLY A 238 -26.45 -36.04 67.25
CA GLY A 238 -26.85 -37.45 67.27
C GLY A 238 -28.25 -37.70 66.71
N LYS A 239 -28.75 -36.81 65.85
CA LYS A 239 -30.12 -36.86 65.30
C LYS A 239 -30.18 -36.37 63.85
N TYR A 240 -31.18 -36.83 63.11
CA TYR A 240 -31.54 -36.30 61.80
C TYR A 240 -32.37 -35.02 61.97
N LYS A 241 -31.92 -33.88 61.44
CA LYS A 241 -32.64 -32.60 61.54
C LYS A 241 -32.79 -31.92 60.18
N PRO A 242 -33.80 -31.06 59.96
CA PRO A 242 -33.84 -30.22 58.78
C PRO A 242 -32.55 -29.38 58.69
N LYS A 243 -31.79 -29.58 57.62
CA LYS A 243 -30.67 -28.73 57.21
C LYS A 243 -30.97 -28.24 55.78
N PRO A 244 -30.44 -27.09 55.34
CA PRO A 244 -30.50 -26.73 53.93
C PRO A 244 -30.09 -27.92 53.07
N GLY A 245 -30.89 -28.23 52.04
CA GLY A 245 -30.65 -29.36 51.15
C GLY A 245 -29.22 -29.36 50.63
N SER A 246 -28.49 -30.46 50.77
CA SER A 246 -27.23 -30.68 50.04
C SER A 246 -27.43 -30.93 48.53
N GLY A 247 -28.68 -30.82 48.05
CA GLY A 247 -29.00 -30.58 46.64
C GLY A 247 -29.01 -29.08 46.27
N GLY A 248 -28.72 -28.19 47.22
CA GLY A 248 -28.35 -26.82 46.93
C GLY A 248 -27.11 -26.84 46.06
N ALA A 249 -27.16 -26.05 44.98
CA ALA A 249 -26.03 -25.65 44.16
C ALA A 249 -24.70 -25.87 44.89
N THR A 250 -23.81 -26.70 44.32
CA THR A 250 -22.45 -26.86 44.86
C THR A 250 -21.84 -25.48 45.10
N PRO A 251 -20.84 -25.31 45.98
CA PRO A 251 -20.16 -24.02 46.13
C PRO A 251 -19.76 -23.38 44.79
N GLY A 252 -19.48 -24.20 43.76
CA GLY A 252 -19.30 -23.75 42.37
C GLY A 252 -20.57 -23.28 41.66
N MET A 253 -21.72 -23.91 41.84
CA MET A 253 -23.02 -23.45 41.30
C MET A 253 -23.57 -22.21 42.04
N LEU A 254 -23.14 -21.95 43.29
CA LEU A 254 -23.45 -20.69 44.01
C LEU A 254 -22.55 -19.52 43.58
N ALA A 255 -21.47 -19.77 42.83
CA ALA A 255 -20.57 -18.74 42.35
C ALA A 255 -21.12 -18.00 41.11
N GLU A 256 -22.02 -18.64 40.35
CA GLU A 256 -22.74 -18.04 39.23
C GLU A 256 -24.11 -17.50 39.68
N LYS A 257 -24.45 -16.27 39.27
CA LYS A 257 -25.73 -15.62 39.59
C LYS A 257 -26.59 -15.48 38.34
N TYR A 258 -27.81 -16.00 38.37
CA TYR A 258 -28.77 -15.87 37.27
C TYR A 258 -29.63 -14.63 37.47
N SER A 259 -29.67 -13.71 36.49
CA SER A 259 -30.36 -12.40 36.66
C SER A 259 -31.83 -12.52 37.09
N THR A 260 -32.52 -13.57 36.66
CA THR A 260 -33.93 -13.82 37.01
C THR A 260 -34.17 -14.07 38.49
N ASP A 261 -33.18 -14.62 39.21
CA ASP A 261 -33.27 -14.87 40.65
C ASP A 261 -33.16 -13.57 41.46
N PHE A 262 -32.71 -12.51 40.81
CA PHE A 262 -32.46 -11.19 41.37
C PHE A 262 -33.47 -10.15 40.87
N ALA A 263 -34.40 -10.52 40.00
CA ALA A 263 -35.54 -9.68 39.65
C ALA A 263 -36.51 -9.63 40.83
N TRP A 264 -36.82 -8.44 41.35
CA TRP A 264 -37.63 -8.27 42.55
C TRP A 264 -38.61 -7.12 42.44
N THR A 265 -39.68 -7.18 43.23
CA THR A 265 -40.66 -6.10 43.41
C THR A 265 -41.22 -6.16 44.83
N GLN A 266 -41.38 -5.02 45.47
CA GLN A 266 -42.03 -4.86 46.77
C GLN A 266 -42.99 -3.66 46.74
N SER A 267 -43.93 -3.64 47.68
CA SER A 267 -44.88 -2.53 47.89
C SER A 267 -44.67 -1.92 49.29
N PRO A 268 -43.66 -1.05 49.47
CA PRO A 268 -43.43 -0.37 50.74
C PRO A 268 -44.56 0.59 51.09
N THR A 269 -44.70 0.91 52.38
CA THR A 269 -45.72 1.85 52.87
C THR A 269 -45.15 3.23 53.22
N THR A 270 -43.86 3.48 52.98
CA THR A 270 -43.22 4.78 53.25
C THR A 270 -43.88 5.89 52.43
N ASP A 271 -44.04 7.09 52.99
CA ASP A 271 -44.66 8.22 52.29
C ASP A 271 -43.76 8.84 51.20
N LEU A 272 -44.17 8.68 49.94
CA LEU A 272 -43.57 9.31 48.75
C LEU A 272 -44.50 10.33 48.09
N SER A 273 -45.54 10.82 48.79
CA SER A 273 -46.55 11.75 48.25
C SER A 273 -46.02 13.14 47.87
N THR A 274 -44.75 13.41 48.16
CA THR A 274 -44.01 14.62 47.78
C THR A 274 -42.70 14.22 47.13
N ALA A 275 -42.31 14.90 46.04
CA ALA A 275 -41.00 14.71 45.41
C ALA A 275 -39.86 15.18 46.34
N GLY A 276 -38.65 14.65 46.13
CA GLY A 276 -37.44 15.00 46.89
C GLY A 276 -36.72 13.78 47.46
N ALA A 277 -35.78 14.03 48.38
CA ALA A 277 -35.00 12.99 49.05
C ALA A 277 -35.89 12.15 49.99
N LYS A 278 -35.80 10.83 49.87
CA LYS A 278 -36.64 9.85 50.59
C LYS A 278 -35.79 8.71 51.11
N THR A 279 -36.17 8.18 52.27
CA THR A 279 -35.62 6.94 52.83
C THR A 279 -36.77 5.96 53.00
N VAL A 280 -36.77 4.91 52.18
CA VAL A 280 -37.83 3.88 52.15
C VAL A 280 -37.39 2.64 52.89
N SER A 281 -38.28 2.11 53.73
CA SER A 281 -38.07 0.86 54.46
C SER A 281 -38.53 -0.33 53.62
N LEU A 282 -37.66 -1.31 53.42
CA LEU A 282 -37.97 -2.59 52.79
C LEU A 282 -38.13 -3.65 53.88
N ALA A 283 -39.20 -4.46 53.79
CA ALA A 283 -39.50 -5.50 54.76
C ALA A 283 -38.45 -6.62 54.76
N ALA A 284 -37.84 -6.88 53.61
CA ALA A 284 -36.69 -7.75 53.42
C ALA A 284 -35.84 -7.16 52.28
N CYS A 285 -34.56 -6.90 52.48
CA CYS A 285 -33.67 -6.44 51.42
C CYS A 285 -33.33 -7.62 50.50
N PRO A 286 -33.80 -7.63 49.23
CA PRO A 286 -33.50 -8.72 48.30
C PRO A 286 -32.00 -8.85 48.08
N ALA A 287 -31.54 -10.04 47.71
CA ALA A 287 -30.13 -10.24 47.38
C ALA A 287 -29.69 -9.26 46.27
N GLY A 288 -28.49 -8.67 46.42
CA GLY A 288 -28.00 -7.64 45.49
C GLY A 288 -28.55 -6.22 45.72
N VAL A 289 -29.55 -6.03 46.57
CA VAL A 289 -30.08 -4.72 46.96
C VAL A 289 -29.35 -4.23 48.20
N VAL A 290 -28.34 -3.38 47.99
CA VAL A 290 -27.41 -2.91 49.02
C VAL A 290 -27.44 -1.39 49.09
N GLY A 291 -27.69 -0.82 50.27
CA GLY A 291 -27.79 0.64 50.46
C GLY A 291 -26.44 1.36 50.47
N SER A 292 -25.33 0.65 50.77
CA SER A 292 -23.97 1.20 50.67
C SER A 292 -23.42 1.21 49.24
N GLU A 293 -24.05 0.48 48.32
CA GLU A 293 -23.77 0.58 46.88
C GLU A 293 -24.59 1.73 46.30
N THR A 294 -23.95 2.58 45.49
CA THR A 294 -24.60 3.78 44.94
C THR A 294 -24.57 3.82 43.41
N PHE A 295 -24.01 2.79 42.77
CA PHE A 295 -23.97 2.62 41.32
C PHE A 295 -25.08 1.67 40.86
N TYR A 296 -26.32 1.97 41.24
CA TYR A 296 -27.51 1.34 40.66
C TYR A 296 -28.78 2.18 40.88
N HIS A 297 -29.83 1.79 40.17
CA HIS A 297 -31.15 2.42 40.22
C HIS A 297 -32.21 1.40 40.63
N VAL A 298 -33.27 1.89 41.27
CA VAL A 298 -34.52 1.15 41.50
C VAL A 298 -35.65 1.84 40.77
N TYR A 299 -36.67 1.10 40.36
CA TYR A 299 -37.79 1.60 39.59
C TYR A 299 -39.06 1.73 40.45
N ILE A 300 -39.61 2.92 40.51
CA ILE A 300 -40.83 3.25 41.25
C ILE A 300 -42.00 3.37 40.27
N ALA A 301 -43.09 2.65 40.53
CA ALA A 301 -44.26 2.59 39.66
C ALA A 301 -45.57 2.37 40.45
N GLY A 302 -46.67 2.09 39.74
CA GLY A 302 -47.99 1.79 40.31
C GLY A 302 -48.88 3.03 40.45
N THR A 303 -48.44 4.03 41.21
CA THR A 303 -49.17 5.30 41.43
C THR A 303 -48.24 6.50 41.27
N GLY A 304 -48.67 7.54 40.54
CA GLY A 304 -47.81 8.65 40.11
C GLY A 304 -47.11 8.36 38.78
N THR A 305 -46.26 9.29 38.31
CA THR A 305 -45.46 9.11 37.09
C THR A 305 -44.31 8.15 37.38
N PRO A 306 -44.21 6.98 36.74
CA PRO A 306 -43.13 6.03 37.01
C PRO A 306 -41.75 6.63 36.71
N GLU A 307 -40.78 6.34 37.56
CA GLU A 307 -39.41 6.83 37.40
C GLU A 307 -38.38 5.83 37.94
N ALA A 308 -37.19 5.83 37.35
CA ALA A 308 -36.03 5.15 37.93
C ALA A 308 -35.24 6.14 38.77
N VAL A 309 -34.93 5.78 40.01
CA VAL A 309 -34.22 6.63 40.97
C VAL A 309 -32.89 5.99 41.36
N LYS A 310 -31.82 6.79 41.39
CA LYS A 310 -30.50 6.33 41.79
C LYS A 310 -30.44 6.13 43.30
N VAL A 311 -29.93 4.99 43.75
CA VAL A 311 -29.70 4.74 45.17
C VAL A 311 -28.49 5.57 45.64
N THR A 312 -28.68 6.31 46.73
CA THR A 312 -27.67 7.21 47.31
C THR A 312 -27.24 6.82 48.72
N GLY A 313 -27.88 5.81 49.31
CA GLY A 313 -27.56 5.34 50.66
C GLY A 313 -28.58 4.34 51.20
N GLY A 314 -28.47 4.03 52.50
CA GLY A 314 -29.44 3.20 53.22
C GLY A 314 -28.78 2.09 54.04
N THR A 315 -29.59 1.34 54.77
CA THR A 315 -29.15 0.23 55.65
C THR A 315 -29.37 -1.15 55.05
N CYS A 316 -29.93 -1.25 53.83
CA CYS A 316 -30.10 -2.56 53.18
C CYS A 316 -28.76 -3.25 52.93
N ALA A 317 -28.66 -4.52 53.33
CA ALA A 317 -27.44 -5.33 53.22
C ALA A 317 -27.55 -6.48 52.19
N GLY A 318 -28.66 -6.59 51.48
CA GLY A 318 -28.88 -7.65 50.49
C GLY A 318 -28.87 -9.08 51.04
N ASN A 319 -29.22 -9.27 52.31
CA ASN A 319 -29.16 -10.57 53.01
C ASN A 319 -30.55 -11.09 53.45
N GLY A 320 -31.63 -10.54 52.87
CA GLY A 320 -33.01 -10.88 53.23
C GLY A 320 -33.53 -10.26 54.53
N SER A 321 -32.69 -9.55 55.29
CA SER A 321 -33.14 -8.82 56.50
C SER A 321 -33.80 -7.49 56.13
N ALA A 322 -34.67 -6.98 56.99
CA ALA A 322 -35.26 -5.64 56.81
C ALA A 322 -34.17 -4.55 56.80
N GLY A 323 -34.39 -3.49 56.02
CA GLY A 323 -33.45 -2.38 55.90
C GLY A 323 -34.05 -1.21 55.14
N THR A 324 -33.22 -0.23 54.80
CA THR A 324 -33.66 1.01 54.12
C THR A 324 -32.86 1.28 52.86
N LEU A 325 -33.48 1.97 51.90
CA LEU A 325 -32.83 2.60 50.75
C LEU A 325 -33.10 4.10 50.78
N THR A 326 -32.09 4.90 50.45
CA THR A 326 -32.18 6.35 50.30
C THR A 326 -31.98 6.73 48.85
N PHE A 327 -32.83 7.61 48.32
CA PHE A 327 -32.79 8.10 46.93
C PHE A 327 -33.59 9.41 46.81
N THR A 328 -33.53 10.07 45.65
CA THR A 328 -34.30 11.28 45.36
C THR A 328 -35.33 10.99 44.27
N THR A 329 -36.60 11.24 44.57
CA THR A 329 -37.73 11.15 43.62
C THR A 329 -37.93 12.49 42.92
N ALA A 330 -38.11 12.50 41.60
CA ALA A 330 -38.52 13.69 40.86
C ALA A 330 -40.04 13.88 40.88
N ASN A 331 -40.80 12.81 41.09
CA ASN A 331 -42.27 12.80 41.07
C ASN A 331 -42.84 12.39 42.44
N ALA A 332 -44.07 12.84 42.70
CA ALA A 332 -44.83 12.37 43.85
C ALA A 332 -45.51 11.03 43.54
N HIS A 333 -45.43 10.09 44.48
CA HIS A 333 -46.06 8.78 44.43
C HIS A 333 -46.99 8.59 45.62
N ALA A 334 -48.30 8.54 45.37
CA ALA A 334 -49.30 8.28 46.40
C ALA A 334 -49.16 6.86 46.99
N SER A 335 -49.85 6.56 48.08
CA SER A 335 -49.87 5.21 48.65
C SER A 335 -50.35 4.17 47.61
N GLY A 336 -49.69 3.00 47.57
CA GLY A 336 -49.94 1.96 46.57
C GLY A 336 -48.87 1.81 45.50
N TYR A 337 -47.77 2.58 45.57
CA TYR A 337 -46.61 2.42 44.69
C TYR A 337 -45.85 1.10 44.94
N THR A 338 -45.07 0.70 43.95
CA THR A 338 -44.12 -0.42 44.04
C THR A 338 -42.70 0.07 43.81
N ILE A 339 -41.73 -0.56 44.47
CA ILE A 339 -40.31 -0.45 44.15
C ILE A 339 -39.84 -1.79 43.59
N SER A 340 -39.12 -1.76 42.48
CA SER A 340 -38.65 -2.95 41.76
C SER A 340 -37.23 -2.73 41.21
N SER A 341 -36.59 -3.80 40.73
CA SER A 341 -35.32 -3.67 39.99
C SER A 341 -35.52 -2.80 38.74
N ALA A 342 -34.66 -1.80 38.54
CA ALA A 342 -34.66 -0.97 37.34
C ALA A 342 -33.99 -1.66 36.13
N THR A 343 -33.31 -2.78 36.36
CA THR A 343 -32.46 -3.45 35.35
C THR A 343 -32.78 -4.94 35.19
N ALA A 344 -34.03 -5.32 35.48
CA ALA A 344 -34.52 -6.70 35.38
C ALA A 344 -33.69 -7.73 36.18
N GLY A 345 -33.11 -7.31 37.31
CA GLY A 345 -32.30 -8.14 38.21
C GLY A 345 -30.83 -8.28 37.80
N ILE A 346 -30.41 -7.74 36.65
CA ILE A 346 -29.03 -7.90 36.18
C ILE A 346 -28.03 -7.16 37.07
N GLN A 347 -28.37 -5.93 37.48
CA GLN A 347 -27.54 -5.12 38.37
C GLN A 347 -27.45 -5.74 39.76
N GLU A 348 -28.58 -6.19 40.31
CA GLU A 348 -28.61 -6.86 41.61
C GLU A 348 -27.81 -8.17 41.59
N ALA A 349 -27.91 -8.95 40.51
CA ALA A 349 -27.09 -10.14 40.32
C ALA A 349 -25.59 -9.79 40.25
N SER A 350 -25.21 -8.72 39.54
CA SER A 350 -23.83 -8.22 39.51
C SER A 350 -23.32 -7.80 40.89
N ILE A 351 -24.14 -7.08 41.67
CA ILE A 351 -23.80 -6.67 43.04
C ILE A 351 -23.67 -7.89 43.96
N ALA A 352 -24.50 -8.91 43.80
CA ALA A 352 -24.48 -10.11 44.61
C ALA A 352 -23.41 -11.13 44.20
N ALA A 353 -22.93 -11.08 42.96
CA ALA A 353 -21.90 -11.98 42.44
C ALA A 353 -20.50 -11.58 42.89
N LYS A 354 -20.28 -10.30 43.21
CA LYS A 354 -18.96 -9.79 43.60
C LYS A 354 -18.54 -10.33 44.97
N LEU A 355 -17.30 -10.78 45.07
CA LEU A 355 -16.67 -11.14 46.32
C LEU A 355 -16.25 -9.87 47.06
N ASP A 356 -16.58 -9.78 48.35
CA ASP A 356 -16.10 -8.74 49.24
C ASP A 356 -14.89 -9.25 50.03
N ILE A 357 -13.70 -8.76 49.67
CA ILE A 357 -12.44 -9.11 50.35
C ILE A 357 -12.01 -7.92 51.22
N LEU A 358 -12.01 -8.12 52.53
CA LEU A 358 -11.41 -7.17 53.46
C LEU A 358 -9.89 -7.36 53.49
N SER A 359 -9.14 -6.36 53.06
CA SER A 359 -7.68 -6.35 53.20
C SER A 359 -7.23 -5.99 54.61
N GLY A 360 -5.97 -6.29 54.94
CA GLY A 360 -5.37 -6.00 56.25
C GLY A 360 -5.37 -4.51 56.65
N ASN A 361 -5.66 -3.60 55.72
CA ASN A 361 -5.79 -2.15 55.97
C ASN A 361 -7.25 -1.68 56.09
N ASN A 362 -8.22 -2.59 56.32
CA ASN A 362 -9.66 -2.32 56.33
C ASN A 362 -10.20 -1.75 54.99
N TYR A 363 -9.50 -1.98 53.88
CA TYR A 363 -9.98 -1.62 52.56
C TYR A 363 -10.70 -2.82 51.93
N HIS A 364 -11.96 -2.61 51.54
CA HIS A 364 -12.79 -3.59 50.86
C HIS A 364 -12.48 -3.65 49.36
N TYR A 365 -12.07 -4.81 48.88
CA TYR A 365 -11.92 -5.09 47.45
C TYR A 365 -13.13 -5.86 46.95
N TYR A 366 -13.87 -5.25 46.03
CA TYR A 366 -14.98 -5.89 45.34
C TYR A 366 -14.49 -6.44 43.99
N ARG A 367 -14.38 -7.77 43.88
CA ARG A 367 -13.82 -8.45 42.71
C ARG A 367 -14.56 -9.74 42.38
N ASP A 368 -14.29 -10.28 41.20
CA ASP A 368 -14.82 -11.54 40.68
C ASP A 368 -16.35 -11.55 40.52
N GLY A 369 -16.86 -12.69 40.08
CA GLY A 369 -18.29 -12.94 39.92
C GLY A 369 -18.64 -13.25 38.47
N TYR A 370 -19.56 -14.20 38.31
CA TYR A 370 -20.13 -14.55 37.02
C TYR A 370 -21.64 -14.34 37.08
N VAL A 371 -22.17 -13.52 36.18
CA VAL A 371 -23.61 -13.29 36.04
C VAL A 371 -24.09 -13.87 34.72
N ARG A 372 -25.09 -14.73 34.77
CA ARG A 372 -25.79 -15.23 33.60
C ARG A 372 -27.14 -14.53 33.44
N VAL A 373 -27.30 -13.80 32.36
CA VAL A 373 -28.59 -13.20 32.01
C VAL A 373 -29.41 -14.25 31.26
N SER A 374 -30.57 -14.59 31.83
CA SER A 374 -31.44 -15.62 31.27
C SER A 374 -31.91 -15.24 29.85
N PRO A 375 -32.09 -16.20 28.92
CA PRO A 375 -32.59 -15.88 27.58
C PRO A 375 -33.95 -15.17 27.61
N GLY A 376 -34.13 -14.17 26.75
CA GLY A 376 -35.36 -13.37 26.69
C GLY A 376 -35.12 -11.87 26.55
N LEU A 377 -36.22 -11.11 26.51
CA LEU A 377 -36.21 -9.65 26.44
C LEU A 377 -36.21 -9.05 27.85
N HIS A 378 -35.17 -8.31 28.21
CA HIS A 378 -34.98 -7.67 29.51
C HIS A 378 -35.15 -6.16 29.38
N GLN A 379 -36.21 -5.62 29.97
CA GLN A 379 -36.49 -4.19 29.94
C GLN A 379 -35.68 -3.48 31.03
N LEU A 380 -34.80 -2.58 30.62
CA LEU A 380 -34.11 -1.67 31.54
C LEU A 380 -34.81 -0.31 31.56
N TYR A 381 -34.96 0.27 32.75
CA TYR A 381 -35.51 1.60 32.99
C TYR A 381 -34.44 2.63 33.39
N ALA A 382 -33.21 2.17 33.62
CA ALA A 382 -32.04 2.97 33.92
C ALA A 382 -30.76 2.25 33.43
N PRO A 383 -29.62 2.96 33.36
CA PRO A 383 -28.32 2.36 33.03
C PRO A 383 -28.00 1.12 33.89
N LEU A 384 -27.37 0.12 33.26
CA LEU A 384 -26.72 -1.01 33.93
C LEU A 384 -25.25 -0.66 34.18
N ASP A 385 -24.91 -0.36 35.44
CA ASP A 385 -23.60 0.10 35.88
C ASP A 385 -22.76 -1.06 36.45
N ILE A 386 -21.78 -1.54 35.69
CA ILE A 386 -20.90 -2.65 36.07
C ILE A 386 -19.62 -2.08 36.65
N VAL A 387 -19.53 -2.06 37.98
CA VAL A 387 -18.42 -1.42 38.71
C VAL A 387 -17.49 -2.41 39.43
N ALA A 388 -17.84 -3.70 39.47
CA ALA A 388 -17.00 -4.74 40.09
C ALA A 388 -15.81 -5.12 39.20
N ASN A 389 -14.64 -5.31 39.80
CA ASN A 389 -13.47 -5.79 39.08
C ASN A 389 -13.58 -7.28 38.75
N ASP A 390 -12.88 -7.73 37.72
CA ASP A 390 -12.71 -9.17 37.40
C ASP A 390 -14.05 -9.91 37.12
N GLN A 391 -15.12 -9.17 36.85
CA GLN A 391 -16.47 -9.72 36.68
C GLN A 391 -16.76 -10.14 35.23
N THR A 392 -17.45 -11.26 35.05
CA THR A 392 -17.99 -11.69 33.75
C THR A 392 -19.51 -11.64 33.75
N ILE A 393 -20.11 -11.05 32.72
CA ILE A 393 -21.56 -11.03 32.51
C ILE A 393 -21.89 -11.62 31.14
N ASP A 394 -22.65 -12.71 31.13
CA ASP A 394 -23.04 -13.44 29.94
C ASP A 394 -24.50 -13.16 29.56
N PHE A 395 -24.68 -12.49 28.42
CA PHE A 395 -25.96 -12.17 27.80
C PHE A 395 -26.38 -13.19 26.73
N SER A 396 -25.82 -14.41 26.75
CA SER A 396 -26.15 -15.49 25.82
C SER A 396 -27.64 -15.85 25.83
N GLY A 397 -28.36 -15.31 24.84
CA GLY A 397 -29.80 -15.50 24.61
C GLY A 397 -30.66 -14.31 25.07
N ALA A 398 -30.05 -13.34 25.77
CA ALA A 398 -30.73 -12.15 26.27
C ALA A 398 -30.68 -11.01 25.26
N ILE A 399 -31.72 -10.18 25.26
CA ILE A 399 -31.79 -8.89 24.59
C ILE A 399 -32.09 -7.83 25.66
N VAL A 400 -31.25 -6.82 25.74
CA VAL A 400 -31.36 -5.70 26.68
C VAL A 400 -32.09 -4.55 25.98
N LYS A 401 -33.32 -4.26 26.42
CA LYS A 401 -34.11 -3.15 25.90
C LYS A 401 -33.87 -1.90 26.74
N CYS A 402 -33.22 -0.91 26.14
CA CYS A 402 -32.81 0.33 26.81
C CYS A 402 -33.92 1.38 26.66
N ASN A 403 -34.75 1.59 27.69
CA ASN A 403 -35.91 2.49 27.66
C ASN A 403 -35.73 3.78 28.45
N PHE A 404 -34.63 4.47 28.12
CA PHE A 404 -34.23 5.75 28.69
C PHE A 404 -33.17 6.37 27.77
N ASP A 405 -32.95 7.68 27.88
CA ASP A 405 -31.98 8.43 27.06
C ASP A 405 -30.64 8.66 27.82
N ALA A 406 -29.97 7.55 28.14
CA ALA A 406 -28.63 7.51 28.72
C ALA A 406 -27.87 6.30 28.19
N ASP A 407 -26.56 6.22 28.47
CA ASP A 407 -25.75 5.06 28.07
C ASP A 407 -26.32 3.79 28.71
N CYS A 408 -26.54 2.75 27.91
CA CYS A 408 -27.37 1.63 28.36
C CYS A 408 -26.64 0.68 29.31
N ILE A 409 -25.45 0.23 28.91
CA ILE A 409 -24.55 -0.58 29.73
C ILE A 409 -23.27 0.23 29.94
N VAL A 410 -22.93 0.49 31.20
CA VAL A 410 -21.75 1.27 31.57
C VAL A 410 -20.78 0.37 32.30
N VAL A 411 -19.57 0.21 31.77
CA VAL A 411 -18.49 -0.55 32.41
C VAL A 411 -17.51 0.43 33.06
N GLY A 412 -17.44 0.41 34.38
CA GLY A 412 -16.64 1.32 35.17
C GLY A 412 -17.33 2.65 35.47
N ARG A 413 -16.53 3.66 35.83
CA ARG A 413 -17.05 4.93 36.36
C ARG A 413 -16.41 6.12 35.67
N SER A 414 -17.23 7.10 35.30
CA SER A 414 -16.78 8.34 34.65
C SER A 414 -15.93 9.24 35.55
N ASP A 415 -16.04 9.09 36.88
CA ASP A 415 -15.24 9.85 37.85
C ASP A 415 -13.92 9.17 38.23
N SER A 416 -13.73 7.89 37.88
CA SER A 416 -12.50 7.15 38.13
C SER A 416 -12.34 5.96 37.18
N TYR A 417 -11.43 6.12 36.22
CA TYR A 417 -11.16 5.17 35.14
C TYR A 417 -10.42 3.92 35.62
N MET A 418 -9.83 3.99 36.83
CA MET A 418 -9.11 2.90 37.48
C MET A 418 -9.96 2.14 38.51
N ALA A 419 -11.19 2.60 38.79
CA ALA A 419 -12.03 1.99 39.81
C ALA A 419 -12.55 0.60 39.43
N THR A 420 -12.59 0.31 38.12
CA THR A 420 -13.09 -0.96 37.58
C THR A 420 -12.14 -1.46 36.51
N SER A 421 -11.73 -2.72 36.62
CA SER A 421 -10.84 -3.36 35.68
C SER A 421 -11.22 -4.81 35.41
N ASN A 422 -10.80 -5.31 34.24
CA ASN A 422 -10.85 -6.72 33.87
C ASN A 422 -12.27 -7.30 33.74
N VAL A 423 -13.22 -6.47 33.30
CA VAL A 423 -14.62 -6.87 33.07
C VAL A 423 -14.79 -7.54 31.71
N THR A 424 -15.59 -8.61 31.65
CA THR A 424 -15.92 -9.32 30.40
C THR A 424 -17.42 -9.34 30.15
N LEU A 425 -17.88 -8.86 28.99
CA LEU A 425 -19.26 -9.00 28.54
C LEU A 425 -19.34 -9.98 27.38
N ILE A 426 -20.18 -11.01 27.50
CA ILE A 426 -20.35 -12.05 26.47
C ILE A 426 -21.72 -11.89 25.82
N LYS A 427 -21.75 -11.77 24.50
CA LYS A 427 -22.94 -11.64 23.63
C LYS A 427 -23.94 -10.54 24.04
N PRO A 428 -23.49 -9.34 24.46
CA PRO A 428 -24.43 -8.27 24.79
C PRO A 428 -25.22 -7.89 23.54
N ARG A 429 -26.55 -7.86 23.66
CA ARG A 429 -27.48 -7.52 22.60
C ARG A 429 -28.38 -6.37 23.02
N GLY A 430 -28.25 -5.21 22.38
CA GLY A 430 -28.99 -4.01 22.72
C GLY A 430 -30.15 -3.75 21.77
N MET A 431 -31.29 -3.35 22.32
CA MET A 431 -32.44 -2.83 21.58
C MET A 431 -32.70 -1.38 22.04
N PRO A 432 -32.44 -0.38 21.20
CA PRO A 432 -32.72 1.01 21.53
C PRO A 432 -34.22 1.28 21.43
N THR A 433 -34.74 2.23 22.20
CA THR A 433 -36.18 2.60 22.15
C THR A 433 -36.40 4.10 21.92
N VAL A 434 -35.41 4.93 22.27
CA VAL A 434 -35.45 6.38 22.12
C VAL A 434 -35.04 6.74 20.69
N GLN A 435 -35.85 7.56 20.03
CA GLN A 435 -35.54 8.07 18.70
C GLN A 435 -34.58 9.26 18.81
N GLY A 436 -33.51 9.25 18.02
CA GLY A 436 -32.55 10.36 17.92
C GLY A 436 -31.60 10.43 19.11
N SER A 437 -31.45 9.33 19.84
CA SER A 437 -30.55 9.28 20.99
C SER A 437 -29.10 9.42 20.53
N GLN A 438 -28.33 10.21 21.26
CA GLN A 438 -26.88 10.32 21.09
C GLN A 438 -26.11 9.44 22.08
N ARG A 439 -26.81 8.53 22.77
CA ARG A 439 -26.27 7.69 23.85
C ARG A 439 -25.85 6.33 23.34
N SER A 440 -24.87 5.76 24.02
CA SER A 440 -24.24 4.53 23.57
C SER A 440 -24.93 3.28 24.12
N MET A 441 -24.90 2.17 23.38
CA MET A 441 -25.34 0.90 23.95
C MET A 441 -24.38 0.45 25.06
N ILE A 442 -23.08 0.50 24.80
CA ILE A 442 -22.04 0.17 25.78
C ILE A 442 -21.07 1.34 25.89
N THR A 443 -20.83 1.85 27.10
CA THR A 443 -19.78 2.83 27.39
C THR A 443 -18.76 2.24 28.35
N VAL A 444 -17.49 2.37 28.02
CA VAL A 444 -16.36 1.82 28.78
C VAL A 444 -15.51 2.93 29.36
N TYR A 445 -15.58 3.05 30.68
CA TYR A 445 -14.70 3.89 31.51
C TYR A 445 -13.62 3.08 32.24
N GLY A 446 -13.83 1.77 32.43
CA GLY A 446 -12.89 0.88 33.11
C GLY A 446 -11.61 0.57 32.31
N GLN A 447 -10.74 -0.27 32.88
CA GLN A 447 -9.52 -0.76 32.24
C GLN A 447 -9.62 -2.26 31.91
N LYS A 448 -9.01 -2.71 30.81
CA LYS A 448 -8.92 -4.13 30.44
C LYS A 448 -10.29 -4.78 30.21
N THR A 449 -11.21 -4.05 29.60
CA THR A 449 -12.55 -4.54 29.28
C THR A 449 -12.51 -5.43 28.05
N ARG A 450 -13.24 -6.54 28.09
CA ARG A 450 -13.34 -7.52 27.00
C ARG A 450 -14.79 -7.69 26.58
N LEU A 451 -15.10 -7.40 25.33
CA LEU A 451 -16.44 -7.58 24.76
C LEU A 451 -16.38 -8.69 23.70
N PHE A 452 -17.29 -9.66 23.80
CA PHE A 452 -17.37 -10.76 22.85
C PHE A 452 -18.73 -10.80 22.17
N ASN A 453 -18.76 -10.87 20.84
CA ASN A 453 -19.98 -11.04 20.03
C ASN A 453 -21.05 -9.98 20.31
N VAL A 454 -20.66 -8.70 20.32
CA VAL A 454 -21.57 -7.57 20.50
C VAL A 454 -22.53 -7.49 19.31
N MET A 455 -23.81 -7.26 19.57
CA MET A 455 -24.79 -7.05 18.51
C MET A 455 -25.80 -6.00 18.96
N SER A 456 -26.35 -5.28 17.99
CA SER A 456 -27.58 -4.52 18.20
C SER A 456 -28.70 -5.11 17.35
N ILE A 457 -29.93 -4.90 17.78
CA ILE A 457 -31.11 -5.27 17.01
C ILE A 457 -31.98 -4.03 16.79
N ILE A 458 -32.81 -4.08 15.76
CA ILE A 458 -33.72 -2.99 15.43
C ILE A 458 -34.59 -2.60 16.63
N GLY A 459 -34.70 -1.29 16.88
CA GLY A 459 -35.60 -0.75 17.90
C GLY A 459 -37.08 -0.98 17.56
N PRO A 460 -38.01 -0.73 18.51
CA PRO A 460 -39.43 -0.77 18.21
C PRO A 460 -39.79 0.35 17.23
N TYR A 461 -40.77 0.08 16.36
CA TYR A 461 -41.31 1.06 15.42
C TYR A 461 -42.07 2.15 16.18
N GLN A 462 -41.71 3.41 15.96
CA GLN A 462 -42.27 4.58 16.65
C GLN A 462 -43.19 5.43 15.74
N GLY A 463 -43.52 4.95 14.52
CA GLY A 463 -44.31 5.71 13.53
C GLY A 463 -43.45 6.48 12.52
N ASN A 464 -44.03 6.84 11.36
CA ASN A 464 -43.37 7.61 10.29
C ASN A 464 -42.01 7.05 9.81
N ASN A 465 -41.87 5.72 9.75
CA ASN A 465 -40.61 5.02 9.41
C ASN A 465 -39.45 5.29 10.38
N ASN A 466 -39.75 5.68 11.62
CA ASN A 466 -38.75 5.92 12.65
C ASN A 466 -38.66 4.77 13.64
N TYR A 467 -37.44 4.46 14.06
CA TYR A 467 -37.10 3.45 15.05
C TYR A 467 -36.27 4.09 16.18
N GLY A 468 -36.27 3.44 17.35
CA GLY A 468 -35.27 3.75 18.38
C GLY A 468 -33.87 3.55 17.82
N ASN A 469 -32.91 4.39 18.23
CA ASN A 469 -31.52 4.30 17.76
C ASN A 469 -30.52 4.53 18.89
N PHE A 470 -29.31 4.01 18.71
CA PHE A 470 -28.15 4.34 19.53
C PHE A 470 -27.30 5.41 18.84
N GLY A 471 -26.72 6.30 19.64
CA GLY A 471 -25.77 7.31 19.17
C GLY A 471 -24.38 6.73 18.89
N HIS A 472 -24.00 5.65 19.55
CA HIS A 472 -22.85 4.80 19.22
C HIS A 472 -23.15 3.39 19.72
N LEU A 473 -22.55 2.36 19.12
CA LEU A 473 -22.74 1.00 19.66
C LEU A 473 -21.80 0.78 20.85
N VAL A 474 -20.52 1.10 20.68
CA VAL A 474 -19.51 0.99 21.73
C VAL A 474 -18.74 2.29 21.84
N THR A 475 -18.69 2.88 23.03
CA THR A 475 -17.85 4.03 23.35
C THR A 475 -16.73 3.62 24.29
N VAL A 476 -15.49 3.94 23.93
CA VAL A 476 -14.29 3.64 24.72
C VAL A 476 -13.60 4.94 25.10
N VAL A 477 -13.64 5.32 26.37
CA VAL A 477 -13.18 6.67 26.77
C VAL A 477 -11.70 6.69 27.13
N GLY A 478 -11.20 5.66 27.81
CA GLY A 478 -9.81 5.62 28.27
C GLY A 478 -9.33 4.26 28.73
N ASP A 479 -9.90 3.18 28.18
CA ASP A 479 -9.48 1.82 28.48
C ASP A 479 -8.15 1.52 27.76
N GLN A 480 -7.07 1.39 28.53
CA GLN A 480 -5.71 1.17 28.02
C GLN A 480 -5.43 -0.31 27.70
N ALA A 481 -6.44 -1.18 27.74
CA ALA A 481 -6.33 -2.55 27.29
C ALA A 481 -7.67 -3.13 26.78
N PHE A 482 -8.41 -2.36 25.98
CA PHE A 482 -9.72 -2.73 25.47
C PHE A 482 -9.64 -3.81 24.38
N LEU A 483 -10.43 -4.87 24.52
CA LEU A 483 -10.62 -5.89 23.49
C LEU A 483 -12.09 -5.96 23.09
N LEU A 484 -12.34 -5.93 21.79
CA LEU A 484 -13.61 -6.27 21.19
C LEU A 484 -13.38 -7.36 20.15
N ASP A 485 -14.03 -8.50 20.32
CA ASP A 485 -13.91 -9.65 19.43
C ASP A 485 -15.30 -10.17 19.06
N GLY A 486 -15.65 -10.03 17.78
CA GLY A 486 -17.00 -10.27 17.29
C GLY A 486 -17.89 -9.07 17.58
N LEU A 487 -18.23 -8.33 16.52
CA LEU A 487 -19.27 -7.31 16.54
C LEU A 487 -20.08 -7.42 15.25
N ASP A 488 -21.41 -7.46 15.34
CA ASP A 488 -22.28 -7.56 14.17
C ASP A 488 -23.39 -6.51 14.22
N THR A 489 -23.51 -5.75 13.14
CA THR A 489 -24.55 -4.72 12.95
C THR A 489 -25.52 -5.04 11.82
N THR A 490 -25.35 -6.18 11.13
CA THR A 490 -26.22 -6.58 10.00
C THR A 490 -27.67 -6.84 10.44
N ALA A 491 -27.87 -7.26 11.69
CA ALA A 491 -29.19 -7.43 12.30
C ALA A 491 -29.86 -6.11 12.72
N ASN A 492 -29.18 -4.96 12.55
CA ASN A 492 -29.63 -3.64 12.99
C ASN A 492 -29.83 -2.63 11.85
N VAL A 493 -30.44 -3.07 10.75
CA VAL A 493 -30.94 -2.14 9.72
C VAL A 493 -31.89 -1.12 10.40
N ASN A 494 -31.54 0.17 10.44
CA ASN A 494 -32.28 1.25 11.13
C ASN A 494 -32.04 1.50 12.63
N GLY A 495 -31.04 0.91 13.28
CA GLY A 495 -30.74 1.25 14.68
C GLY A 495 -29.73 2.37 14.90
N PHE A 496 -29.30 3.03 13.84
CA PHE A 496 -28.49 4.25 13.88
C PHE A 496 -29.26 5.41 13.24
N TYR A 497 -28.92 6.64 13.62
CA TYR A 497 -29.51 7.84 13.05
C TYR A 497 -28.43 8.84 12.66
N CYS A 498 -28.25 9.04 11.36
CA CYS A 498 -27.28 9.97 10.79
C CYS A 498 -27.99 11.14 10.09
N SER A 499 -27.57 12.36 10.42
CA SER A 499 -28.06 13.62 9.88
C SER A 499 -26.89 14.56 9.59
N ALA A 500 -27.17 15.72 9.00
CA ALA A 500 -26.14 16.72 8.72
C ALA A 500 -25.48 17.31 9.99
N THR A 501 -26.10 17.14 11.17
CA THR A 501 -25.59 17.69 12.43
C THR A 501 -25.00 16.64 13.35
N PHE A 502 -25.32 15.36 13.15
CA PHE A 502 -24.82 14.25 13.97
C PHE A 502 -24.83 12.96 13.15
N CYS A 503 -23.71 12.26 13.10
CA CYS A 503 -23.63 10.94 12.48
C CYS A 503 -22.87 9.99 13.42
N PRO A 504 -23.49 8.89 13.86
CA PRO A 504 -22.93 8.00 14.86
C PRO A 504 -21.81 7.16 14.25
N SER A 505 -20.75 6.90 15.01
CA SER A 505 -19.79 5.83 14.71
C SER A 505 -20.17 4.57 15.47
N VAL A 506 -20.11 3.40 14.85
CA VAL A 506 -20.39 2.12 15.52
C VAL A 506 -19.46 1.94 16.73
N ILE A 507 -18.17 2.22 16.54
CA ILE A 507 -17.18 2.25 17.62
C ILE A 507 -16.63 3.67 17.72
N TYR A 508 -16.65 4.23 18.93
CA TYR A 508 -16.25 5.62 19.18
C TYR A 508 -15.28 5.71 20.36
N ALA A 509 -14.09 6.22 20.11
CA ALA A 509 -13.10 6.51 21.15
C ALA A 509 -12.67 7.99 21.06
N PRO A 510 -13.42 8.91 21.70
CA PRO A 510 -13.21 10.35 21.56
C PRO A 510 -11.92 10.91 22.19
N GLY A 511 -11.28 10.16 23.11
CA GLY A 511 -10.42 10.77 24.11
C GLY A 511 -11.25 11.53 25.17
N PRO A 512 -10.66 12.45 25.96
CA PRO A 512 -9.40 13.16 25.73
C PRO A 512 -8.14 12.47 26.27
N PHE A 513 -6.98 12.81 25.68
CA PHE A 513 -5.67 12.73 26.32
C PHE A 513 -5.23 14.15 26.71
N ASN A 514 -5.87 14.72 27.72
CA ASN A 514 -5.48 15.99 28.31
C ASN A 514 -4.52 15.69 29.47
N GLY A 515 -3.22 15.55 29.18
CA GLY A 515 -2.14 15.24 30.14
C GLY A 515 -1.94 16.22 31.31
N GLY A 516 -2.97 16.97 31.70
CA GLY A 516 -3.07 17.80 32.89
C GLY A 516 -4.04 17.26 33.95
N GLY A 517 -4.53 16.01 33.81
CA GLY A 517 -5.23 15.33 34.89
C GLY A 517 -4.27 14.89 36.00
N ALA A 518 -4.78 14.62 37.20
CA ALA A 518 -4.04 13.77 38.13
C ALA A 518 -4.19 12.32 37.65
N TRP A 519 -3.13 11.52 37.75
CA TRP A 519 -3.16 10.08 37.45
C TRP A 519 -4.44 9.42 37.99
N GLY A 520 -5.25 8.83 37.10
CA GLY A 520 -6.49 8.13 37.45
C GLY A 520 -7.78 8.98 37.51
N THR A 521 -7.70 10.29 37.24
CA THR A 521 -8.87 11.21 37.24
C THR A 521 -9.51 11.45 35.86
N GLY A 522 -9.02 10.75 34.82
CA GLY A 522 -9.67 10.76 33.49
C GLY A 522 -9.14 11.71 32.44
N GLY A 523 -8.19 12.57 32.79
CA GLY A 523 -7.49 13.40 31.81
C GLY A 523 -6.42 12.64 31.02
N ASP A 524 -5.83 11.58 31.60
CA ASP A 524 -4.52 11.07 31.14
C ASP A 524 -4.56 9.69 30.45
N ASN A 525 -5.72 9.03 30.38
CA ASN A 525 -5.79 7.66 29.89
C ASN A 525 -6.23 7.61 28.43
N ALA A 526 -5.26 7.59 27.52
CA ALA A 526 -5.52 7.32 26.10
C ALA A 526 -5.82 5.83 25.88
N ALA A 527 -6.96 5.53 25.26
CA ALA A 527 -7.44 4.17 24.99
C ALA A 527 -6.52 3.40 24.03
N VAL A 528 -6.41 2.10 24.30
CA VAL A 528 -5.72 1.10 23.49
C VAL A 528 -6.73 0.03 23.13
N GLY A 529 -7.02 -0.12 21.84
CA GLY A 529 -8.06 -1.02 21.34
C GLY A 529 -7.51 -2.11 20.44
N TRP A 530 -7.87 -3.36 20.74
CA TRP A 530 -7.79 -4.49 19.82
C TRP A 530 -9.20 -4.85 19.37
N LEU A 531 -9.50 -4.64 18.09
CA LEU A 531 -10.82 -4.89 17.51
C LEU A 531 -10.69 -5.98 16.45
N LYS A 532 -11.45 -7.07 16.60
CA LYS A 532 -11.24 -8.32 15.84
C LYS A 532 -12.58 -8.90 15.39
N HIS A 533 -12.60 -9.56 14.24
CA HIS A 533 -13.79 -10.25 13.71
C HIS A 533 -15.04 -9.36 13.66
N LEU A 534 -14.88 -8.12 13.21
CA LEU A 534 -15.99 -7.15 13.12
C LEU A 534 -16.75 -7.34 11.80
N GLN A 535 -18.07 -7.20 11.86
CA GLN A 535 -18.98 -7.08 10.74
C GLN A 535 -19.77 -5.76 10.91
N ILE A 536 -19.14 -4.67 10.49
CA ILE A 536 -19.70 -3.32 10.61
C ILE A 536 -20.42 -2.95 9.31
N ALA A 537 -21.72 -2.74 9.39
CA ALA A 537 -22.64 -2.38 8.32
C ALA A 537 -23.77 -1.50 8.89
N PRO A 538 -23.54 -0.19 9.15
CA PRO A 538 -24.58 0.72 9.65
C PRO A 538 -25.57 1.15 8.54
N VAL A 539 -25.45 0.62 7.33
CA VAL A 539 -26.40 0.75 6.20
C VAL A 539 -26.81 2.21 5.94
N CYS A 540 -25.81 3.06 5.72
CA CYS A 540 -25.97 4.48 5.40
C CYS A 540 -26.51 5.36 6.52
N GLN A 541 -26.54 4.87 7.75
CA GLN A 541 -27.04 5.60 8.91
C GLN A 541 -25.98 5.83 9.99
N GLY A 542 -24.70 5.65 9.67
CA GLY A 542 -23.59 5.84 10.58
C GLY A 542 -22.24 5.65 9.88
N ASN A 543 -21.18 5.87 10.64
CA ASN A 543 -19.79 5.65 10.28
C ASN A 543 -19.27 4.37 10.93
N GLY A 544 -18.13 3.86 10.48
CA GLY A 544 -17.55 2.66 11.07
C GLY A 544 -16.91 2.93 12.44
N ILE A 545 -15.62 3.21 12.43
CA ILE A 545 -14.81 3.39 13.65
C ILE A 545 -14.31 4.84 13.70
N ASP A 546 -14.49 5.51 14.83
CA ASP A 546 -13.85 6.81 15.08
C ASP A 546 -13.02 6.73 16.35
N TRP A 547 -11.70 6.63 16.19
CA TRP A 547 -10.74 6.38 17.26
C TRP A 547 -9.70 7.50 17.34
N GLN A 548 -10.02 8.54 18.10
CA GLN A 548 -9.19 9.72 18.30
C GLN A 548 -8.36 9.68 19.58
N SER A 549 -8.48 8.60 20.36
CA SER A 549 -7.81 8.49 21.65
C SER A 549 -6.28 8.28 21.57
N GLY A 550 -5.71 8.17 20.36
CA GLY A 550 -4.28 8.31 20.02
C GLY A 550 -3.23 7.43 20.68
N ASN A 551 -3.56 6.44 21.52
CA ASN A 551 -2.57 5.48 22.01
C ASN A 551 -2.40 4.28 21.08
N VAL A 552 -3.38 3.41 20.86
CA VAL A 552 -3.25 2.34 19.86
C VAL A 552 -4.64 1.97 19.36
N LEU A 553 -4.76 1.78 18.05
CA LEU A 553 -5.88 1.07 17.45
C LEU A 553 -5.32 -0.06 16.59
N HIS A 554 -5.71 -1.29 16.87
CA HIS A 554 -5.43 -2.43 16.02
C HIS A 554 -6.76 -3.06 15.60
N VAL A 555 -7.04 -3.06 14.30
CA VAL A 555 -8.21 -3.72 13.71
C VAL A 555 -7.73 -4.89 12.87
N GLU A 556 -8.28 -6.08 13.10
CA GLU A 556 -7.90 -7.27 12.33
C GLU A 556 -9.09 -8.14 11.90
N ASP A 557 -8.93 -8.84 10.77
CA ASP A 557 -9.85 -9.87 10.27
C ASP A 557 -11.32 -9.42 10.26
N SER A 558 -11.55 -8.22 9.73
CA SER A 558 -12.82 -7.49 9.89
C SER A 558 -13.35 -6.96 8.58
N VAL A 559 -14.67 -6.81 8.49
CA VAL A 559 -15.38 -6.19 7.37
C VAL A 559 -16.04 -4.90 7.87
N ILE A 560 -15.82 -3.80 7.16
CA ILE A 560 -16.42 -2.50 7.43
C ILE A 560 -17.02 -1.96 6.14
N GLN A 561 -18.34 -1.77 6.11
CA GLN A 561 -19.06 -1.44 4.88
C GLN A 561 -20.27 -0.57 5.12
N GLY A 562 -20.81 0.04 4.06
CA GLY A 562 -22.09 0.75 4.13
C GLY A 562 -22.10 1.94 5.11
N TYR A 563 -20.96 2.62 5.28
CA TYR A 563 -20.84 3.83 6.09
C TYR A 563 -21.21 5.09 5.32
N SER A 564 -21.67 6.13 6.03
CA SER A 564 -22.23 7.34 5.42
C SER A 564 -21.18 8.40 5.08
N GLN A 565 -20.15 8.56 5.91
CA GLN A 565 -19.14 9.62 5.78
C GLN A 565 -17.72 9.07 5.76
N PHE A 566 -17.40 8.10 6.64
CA PHE A 566 -16.11 7.43 6.66
C PHE A 566 -16.20 6.00 7.22
N GLY A 567 -15.29 5.13 6.76
CA GLY A 567 -15.10 3.78 7.31
C GLY A 567 -14.37 3.83 8.64
N ILE A 568 -13.17 4.39 8.65
CA ILE A 568 -12.37 4.59 9.87
C ILE A 568 -11.88 6.03 9.92
N ARG A 569 -12.04 6.70 11.05
CA ARG A 569 -11.36 7.95 11.36
C ARG A 569 -10.47 7.71 12.57
N THR A 570 -9.20 8.04 12.47
CA THR A 570 -8.23 7.79 13.53
C THR A 570 -7.13 8.84 13.55
N GLY A 571 -6.30 8.84 14.58
CA GLY A 571 -5.15 9.71 14.67
C GLY A 571 -4.82 10.12 16.09
N LEU A 572 -4.09 11.22 16.20
CA LEU A 572 -3.61 11.80 17.46
C LEU A 572 -4.32 13.12 17.78
N MET A 573 -5.50 13.36 17.22
CA MET A 573 -6.24 14.62 17.37
C MET A 573 -6.52 14.94 18.85
N ALA A 574 -6.93 13.95 19.63
CA ALA A 574 -7.22 14.13 21.06
C ALA A 574 -5.96 13.95 21.95
N GLY A 575 -4.77 13.84 21.36
CA GLY A 575 -3.50 13.50 22.02
C GLY A 575 -3.20 12.01 22.02
N GLY A 576 -2.03 11.60 22.55
CA GLY A 576 -1.54 10.22 22.54
C GLY A 576 -0.28 10.04 21.69
N TYR A 577 0.26 8.82 21.64
CA TYR A 577 1.58 8.54 21.02
C TYR A 577 1.65 7.35 20.07
N GLY A 578 0.62 6.52 19.96
CA GLY A 578 0.77 5.30 19.18
C GLY A 578 -0.17 5.23 18.00
N MET A 579 -0.01 4.11 17.30
CA MET A 579 -0.29 4.02 15.88
C MET A 579 -1.56 3.24 15.62
N THR A 580 -2.11 3.43 14.43
CA THR A 580 -3.21 2.60 13.94
C THR A 580 -2.67 1.52 13.02
N THR A 581 -3.13 0.29 13.21
CA THR A 581 -2.84 -0.84 12.32
C THR A 581 -4.14 -1.47 11.86
N LEU A 582 -4.24 -1.71 10.54
CA LEU A 582 -5.32 -2.47 9.91
C LEU A 582 -4.71 -3.73 9.30
N ASP A 583 -5.06 -4.90 9.82
CA ASP A 583 -4.53 -6.18 9.35
C ASP A 583 -5.66 -7.05 8.79
N ASN A 584 -5.66 -7.32 7.49
CA ASN A 584 -6.72 -8.09 6.83
C ASN A 584 -8.13 -7.50 7.05
N VAL A 585 -8.23 -6.17 6.93
CA VAL A 585 -9.50 -5.44 7.01
C VAL A 585 -10.06 -5.23 5.60
N TYR A 586 -11.32 -5.62 5.39
CA TYR A 586 -12.05 -5.48 4.14
C TYR A 586 -13.01 -4.29 4.22
N GLU A 587 -12.78 -3.25 3.41
CA GLU A 587 -13.70 -2.12 3.29
C GLU A 587 -14.52 -2.20 2.00
N GLU A 588 -15.79 -2.57 2.13
CA GLU A 588 -16.73 -2.62 1.00
C GLU A 588 -17.51 -1.31 0.97
N GLY A 589 -17.18 -0.37 0.07
CA GLY A 589 -18.07 0.71 -0.36
C GLY A 589 -18.87 1.50 0.70
N GLY A 590 -18.56 2.78 0.89
CA GLY A 590 -19.51 3.71 1.52
C GLY A 590 -20.80 3.88 0.71
N CYS A 591 -21.79 4.51 1.34
CA CYS A 591 -23.10 4.72 0.72
C CYS A 591 -23.10 5.84 -0.32
N THR A 592 -24.00 5.74 -1.31
CA THR A 592 -24.21 6.79 -2.33
C THR A 592 -24.78 8.09 -1.75
N THR A 593 -25.27 8.06 -0.50
CA THR A 593 -25.89 9.18 0.21
C THR A 593 -25.11 9.53 1.47
N ASN A 594 -24.37 10.65 1.41
CA ASN A 594 -23.77 11.28 2.59
C ASN A 594 -24.78 12.29 3.18
N PRO A 595 -24.96 12.35 4.52
CA PRO A 595 -25.90 13.28 5.18
C PRO A 595 -25.63 14.77 4.88
N LEU A 596 -24.41 15.11 4.46
CA LEU A 596 -24.00 16.46 4.07
C LEU A 596 -24.24 16.77 2.58
N GLY A 597 -24.85 15.85 1.83
CA GLY A 597 -25.12 15.98 0.41
C GLY A 597 -24.04 15.30 -0.47
N ASN A 598 -23.86 15.78 -1.70
CA ASN A 598 -22.93 15.18 -2.67
C ASN A 598 -21.46 15.60 -2.41
N VAL A 599 -20.91 15.15 -1.29
CA VAL A 599 -19.52 15.46 -0.85
C VAL A 599 -18.59 14.24 -0.88
N GLY A 600 -19.10 13.07 -1.28
CA GLY A 600 -18.36 11.80 -1.24
C GLY A 600 -18.16 11.26 0.17
N TYR A 601 -17.27 10.30 0.33
CA TYR A 601 -16.92 9.69 1.62
C TYR A 601 -15.48 9.17 1.63
N ALA A 602 -14.95 8.98 2.83
CA ALA A 602 -13.60 8.44 3.04
C ALA A 602 -13.63 6.94 3.33
N GLY A 603 -12.57 6.23 2.93
CA GLY A 603 -12.26 4.94 3.53
C GLY A 603 -11.69 5.16 4.93
N VAL A 604 -10.42 5.60 4.97
CA VAL A 604 -9.72 5.95 6.21
C VAL A 604 -9.34 7.44 6.24
N ILE A 605 -9.68 8.13 7.32
CA ILE A 605 -9.19 9.47 7.66
C ILE A 605 -8.14 9.32 8.78
N VAL A 606 -6.95 9.87 8.56
CA VAL A 606 -5.83 9.85 9.53
C VAL A 606 -5.47 11.28 9.91
N GLU A 607 -5.75 11.64 11.15
CA GLU A 607 -5.54 12.97 11.74
C GLU A 607 -4.27 12.96 12.62
N GLY A 608 -3.12 13.01 11.97
CA GLY A 608 -1.80 12.86 12.60
C GLY A 608 -1.42 11.41 12.96
N GLY A 609 -0.15 11.21 13.32
CA GLY A 609 0.39 9.89 13.67
C GLY A 609 0.73 9.02 12.46
N ARG A 610 0.73 7.69 12.63
CA ARG A 610 0.98 6.73 11.55
C ARG A 610 -0.13 5.68 11.47
N LEU A 611 -0.56 5.41 10.25
CA LEU A 611 -1.40 4.27 9.89
C LEU A 611 -0.53 3.20 9.22
N SER A 612 -0.69 1.94 9.59
CA SER A 612 -0.13 0.80 8.85
C SER A 612 -1.26 -0.10 8.39
N VAL A 613 -1.21 -0.53 7.13
CA VAL A 613 -2.22 -1.41 6.54
C VAL A 613 -1.50 -2.63 5.96
N HIS A 614 -1.82 -3.83 6.47
CA HIS A 614 -1.25 -5.10 5.99
C HIS A 614 -2.38 -6.06 5.58
N GLY A 615 -2.23 -6.73 4.43
CA GLY A 615 -3.27 -7.63 3.92
C GLY A 615 -4.61 -6.93 3.64
N GLY A 616 -5.67 -7.70 3.38
CA GLY A 616 -7.00 -7.15 3.04
C GLY A 616 -7.05 -6.43 1.69
N GLU A 617 -8.17 -5.73 1.46
CA GLU A 617 -8.34 -4.80 0.33
C GLU A 617 -7.90 -3.38 0.72
N VAL A 618 -7.67 -2.52 -0.28
CA VAL A 618 -7.40 -1.10 -0.01
C VAL A 618 -8.65 -0.45 0.58
N PRO A 619 -8.54 0.39 1.63
CA PRO A 619 -9.66 1.21 2.10
C PRO A 619 -10.43 1.91 0.97
N TYR A 620 -11.74 1.94 1.08
CA TYR A 620 -12.60 2.31 -0.06
C TYR A 620 -13.24 3.68 0.15
N GLY A 621 -12.80 4.69 -0.61
CA GLY A 621 -13.41 6.02 -0.57
C GLY A 621 -13.71 6.55 -1.96
N VAL A 622 -14.73 7.40 -2.06
CA VAL A 622 -15.22 7.91 -3.35
C VAL A 622 -15.30 9.43 -3.31
N TYR A 623 -14.67 10.06 -4.31
CA TYR A 623 -14.82 11.49 -4.59
C TYR A 623 -16.15 11.78 -5.27
N PRO A 624 -16.81 12.90 -4.92
CA PRO A 624 -18.06 13.28 -5.55
C PRO A 624 -17.85 13.65 -7.02
N THR A 625 -18.83 13.31 -7.85
CA THR A 625 -19.04 13.96 -9.15
C THR A 625 -20.11 15.03 -8.95
N PHE A 626 -19.71 16.30 -8.91
CA PHE A 626 -20.58 17.43 -8.56
C PHE A 626 -21.71 17.65 -9.57
N ALA A 627 -21.42 17.45 -10.85
CA ALA A 627 -22.41 17.50 -11.94
C ALA A 627 -22.04 16.49 -13.04
N ASN A 628 -23.05 15.96 -13.74
CA ASN A 628 -22.86 15.03 -14.85
C ASN A 628 -23.76 15.40 -16.05
N THR A 629 -23.37 16.47 -16.76
CA THR A 629 -24.17 17.12 -17.81
C THR A 629 -23.59 16.99 -19.22
N GLY A 630 -22.42 16.35 -19.41
CA GLY A 630 -21.83 16.11 -20.73
C GLY A 630 -20.55 15.26 -20.70
N SER A 631 -19.71 15.34 -21.75
CA SER A 631 -18.54 14.46 -21.95
C SER A 631 -17.21 15.02 -21.46
N THR A 632 -17.11 16.32 -21.19
CA THR A 632 -15.86 16.97 -20.74
C THR A 632 -15.75 16.88 -19.22
N THR A 633 -14.68 16.30 -18.70
CA THR A 633 -14.45 16.20 -17.24
C THR A 633 -13.57 17.34 -16.76
N ASN A 634 -14.06 18.11 -15.79
CA ASN A 634 -13.31 19.12 -15.03
C ASN A 634 -12.95 18.57 -13.66
N TYR A 635 -11.70 18.74 -13.24
CA TYR A 635 -11.20 18.34 -11.92
C TYR A 635 -11.07 19.58 -11.03
N TYR A 636 -11.57 19.48 -9.80
CA TYR A 636 -11.60 20.60 -8.87
C TYR A 636 -10.59 20.37 -7.74
N TYR A 637 -9.77 21.40 -7.50
CA TYR A 637 -8.78 21.45 -6.43
C TYR A 637 -9.02 22.68 -5.56
N ILE A 638 -8.79 22.54 -4.26
CA ILE A 638 -8.96 23.60 -3.26
C ILE A 638 -7.60 23.91 -2.65
N VAL A 639 -7.26 25.20 -2.57
CA VAL A 639 -6.13 25.70 -1.77
C VAL A 639 -6.71 26.44 -0.58
N ALA A 640 -6.65 25.82 0.60
CA ALA A 640 -7.02 26.50 1.84
C ALA A 640 -5.93 27.51 2.19
N THR A 641 -6.32 28.74 2.54
CA THR A 641 -5.37 29.78 2.93
C THR A 641 -5.67 30.25 4.34
N ASP A 642 -4.67 30.17 5.21
CA ASP A 642 -4.69 30.78 6.53
C ASP A 642 -4.05 32.17 6.47
N GLY A 643 -4.64 33.15 7.17
CA GLY A 643 -4.17 34.54 7.11
C GLY A 643 -2.76 34.75 7.67
N VAL A 644 -2.27 33.81 8.49
CA VAL A 644 -0.93 33.86 9.11
C VAL A 644 0.02 32.89 8.44
N ASN A 645 -0.40 31.64 8.28
CA ASN A 645 0.44 30.56 7.78
C ASN A 645 0.47 30.49 6.26
N GLY A 646 -0.42 31.20 5.56
CA GLY A 646 -0.46 31.22 4.10
C GLY A 646 -1.17 30.00 3.50
N PRO A 647 -0.82 29.59 2.27
CA PRO A 647 -1.57 28.59 1.52
C PRO A 647 -1.20 27.14 1.88
N SER A 648 -2.18 26.26 1.72
CA SER A 648 -2.05 24.80 1.81
C SER A 648 -1.56 24.17 0.51
N ASN A 649 -1.38 22.84 0.56
CA ASN A 649 -1.27 22.03 -0.65
C ASN A 649 -2.58 22.09 -1.47
N LEU A 650 -2.51 21.73 -2.75
CA LEU A 650 -3.70 21.50 -3.58
C LEU A 650 -4.46 20.27 -3.07
N LEU A 651 -5.66 20.48 -2.56
CA LEU A 651 -6.53 19.41 -2.07
C LEU A 651 -7.51 19.03 -3.17
N TYR A 652 -7.42 17.81 -3.68
CA TYR A 652 -8.38 17.33 -4.68
C TYR A 652 -9.77 17.21 -4.04
N ALA A 653 -10.79 17.83 -4.63
CA ALA A 653 -12.13 17.89 -4.06
C ALA A 653 -13.13 16.99 -4.79
N GLY A 654 -12.89 16.71 -6.07
CA GLY A 654 -13.78 15.91 -6.91
C GLY A 654 -13.77 16.38 -8.36
N SER A 655 -14.81 15.99 -9.10
CA SER A 655 -14.91 16.30 -10.52
C SER A 655 -16.33 16.70 -10.94
N ALA A 656 -16.47 17.33 -12.11
CA ALA A 656 -17.75 17.52 -12.77
C ALA A 656 -17.62 17.18 -14.25
N LYS A 657 -18.63 16.53 -14.82
CA LYS A 657 -18.74 16.34 -16.27
C LYS A 657 -19.70 17.37 -16.85
N THR A 658 -19.27 18.09 -17.88
CA THR A 658 -20.06 19.15 -18.52
C THR A 658 -20.12 18.98 -20.04
N ASN A 659 -21.12 19.59 -20.66
CA ASN A 659 -21.29 19.66 -22.12
C ASN A 659 -20.59 20.88 -22.73
N GLY A 660 -19.83 21.64 -21.94
CA GLY A 660 -19.27 22.94 -22.31
C GLY A 660 -18.47 22.85 -23.60
N THR A 661 -18.96 23.49 -24.66
CA THR A 661 -18.33 23.51 -25.99
C THR A 661 -16.89 24.04 -25.92
N GLY A 662 -15.94 23.17 -26.26
CA GLY A 662 -14.50 23.45 -26.41
C GLY A 662 -13.65 22.23 -26.03
N ASN A 663 -12.81 21.74 -26.94
CA ASN A 663 -11.91 20.61 -26.65
C ASN A 663 -10.82 21.04 -25.67
N ILE A 664 -10.84 20.50 -24.45
CA ILE A 664 -9.75 20.62 -23.47
C ILE A 664 -9.09 19.23 -23.36
N PRO A 665 -7.77 19.11 -23.56
CA PRO A 665 -7.06 17.86 -23.34
C PRO A 665 -7.16 17.46 -21.86
N ILE A 666 -7.65 16.25 -21.60
CA ILE A 666 -7.70 15.68 -20.26
C ILE A 666 -6.27 15.26 -19.88
N THR A 667 -5.69 15.88 -18.86
CA THR A 667 -4.61 15.29 -18.08
C THR A 667 -5.09 15.17 -16.63
N ASN A 668 -5.00 13.97 -16.05
CA ASN A 668 -5.29 13.66 -14.64
C ASN A 668 -4.24 14.28 -13.69
N GLN A 669 -3.72 15.46 -14.00
CA GLN A 669 -2.61 16.10 -13.30
C GLN A 669 -3.09 17.33 -12.54
N ALA A 670 -2.69 17.45 -11.29
CA ALA A 670 -2.98 18.65 -10.50
C ALA A 670 -2.41 19.90 -11.19
N PRO A 671 -3.09 21.06 -11.12
CA PRO A 671 -2.57 22.32 -11.67
C PRO A 671 -1.16 22.64 -11.14
N TYR A 672 -0.26 23.07 -12.02
CA TYR A 672 1.12 23.43 -11.65
C TYR A 672 1.64 24.63 -12.45
N GLY A 673 2.57 25.38 -11.88
CA GLY A 673 3.19 26.53 -12.52
C GLY A 673 2.21 27.60 -13.01
N THR A 674 2.63 28.36 -14.01
CA THR A 674 1.78 29.36 -14.68
C THR A 674 1.07 28.74 -15.87
N GLY A 675 -0.26 28.80 -15.86
CA GLY A 675 -1.09 28.26 -16.94
C GLY A 675 -2.43 28.98 -17.03
N ASN A 676 -3.24 28.65 -18.04
CA ASN A 676 -4.59 29.17 -18.16
C ASN A 676 -5.53 28.26 -17.38
N TRP A 677 -5.98 28.74 -16.21
CA TRP A 677 -6.81 27.99 -15.28
C TRP A 677 -8.10 28.74 -15.00
N ALA A 678 -9.20 28.01 -14.80
CA ALA A 678 -10.42 28.58 -14.23
C ALA A 678 -10.24 28.64 -12.71
N VAL A 679 -10.02 29.84 -12.17
CA VAL A 679 -9.69 30.03 -10.74
C VAL A 679 -10.58 31.10 -10.15
N VAL A 680 -11.09 30.83 -8.95
CA VAL A 680 -11.70 31.83 -8.08
C VAL A 680 -10.85 31.99 -6.84
N THR A 681 -10.49 33.23 -6.54
CA THR A 681 -9.67 33.60 -5.36
C THR A 681 -10.48 34.39 -4.35
N ASN A 682 -9.97 34.51 -3.11
CA ASN A 682 -10.57 35.31 -2.03
C ASN A 682 -11.99 34.86 -1.62
N VAL A 683 -12.29 33.57 -1.78
CA VAL A 683 -13.53 32.98 -1.23
C VAL A 683 -13.35 32.82 0.28
N THR A 684 -14.03 33.66 1.06
CA THR A 684 -13.92 33.60 2.53
C THR A 684 -14.79 32.47 3.08
N ARG A 685 -14.34 31.84 4.18
CA ARG A 685 -15.11 30.79 4.86
C ARG A 685 -16.50 31.29 5.29
N ALA A 686 -16.59 32.54 5.77
CA ALA A 686 -17.86 33.13 6.17
C ALA A 686 -18.87 33.31 5.02
N SER A 687 -18.39 33.57 3.80
CA SER A 687 -19.25 33.74 2.61
C SER A 687 -19.64 32.43 1.93
N ALA A 688 -18.88 31.35 2.13
CA ALA A 688 -19.03 30.11 1.37
C ALA A 688 -19.44 28.91 2.23
N CYS A 689 -19.26 28.97 3.55
CA CYS A 689 -19.44 27.81 4.42
C CYS A 689 -20.55 28.04 5.44
N SER A 690 -21.41 27.03 5.61
CA SER A 690 -22.47 26.97 6.61
C SER A 690 -22.58 25.55 7.15
N ASN A 691 -22.80 25.39 8.45
CA ASN A 691 -22.92 24.08 9.13
C ASN A 691 -21.78 23.10 8.79
N GLY A 692 -20.53 23.60 8.72
CA GLY A 692 -19.36 22.77 8.44
C GLY A 692 -19.14 22.38 6.98
N ILE A 693 -20.06 22.72 6.07
CA ILE A 693 -19.93 22.47 4.62
C ILE A 693 -19.61 23.78 3.92
N CYS A 694 -18.61 23.76 3.04
CA CYS A 694 -18.30 24.87 2.14
C CYS A 694 -18.87 24.60 0.74
N THR A 695 -19.69 25.50 0.23
CA THR A 695 -20.32 25.40 -1.08
C THR A 695 -19.86 26.53 -1.99
N PHE A 696 -19.59 26.19 -3.24
CA PHE A 696 -19.25 27.13 -4.30
C PHE A 696 -19.94 26.70 -5.60
N THR A 697 -20.35 27.66 -6.42
CA THR A 697 -20.95 27.40 -7.74
C THR A 697 -19.98 27.84 -8.83
N ASP A 698 -19.48 26.89 -9.61
CA ASP A 698 -18.69 27.18 -10.80
C ASP A 698 -19.60 27.73 -11.91
N THR A 699 -19.35 28.97 -12.31
CA THR A 699 -20.09 29.65 -13.38
C THR A 699 -19.58 29.32 -14.78
N GLN A 700 -18.58 28.43 -14.90
CA GLN A 700 -17.88 28.08 -16.14
C GLN A 700 -17.21 29.29 -16.81
N ALA A 701 -16.64 30.20 -16.01
CA ALA A 701 -15.88 31.32 -16.52
C ALA A 701 -14.68 30.84 -17.35
N ALA A 702 -14.33 31.60 -18.40
CA ALA A 702 -13.20 31.26 -19.26
C ALA A 702 -11.88 31.18 -18.45
N PRO A 703 -11.00 30.18 -18.70
CA PRO A 703 -9.71 30.10 -18.04
C PRO A 703 -8.88 31.36 -18.26
N THR A 704 -8.23 31.84 -17.19
CA THR A 704 -7.34 33.00 -17.22
C THR A 704 -5.93 32.58 -16.82
N SER A 705 -4.92 33.32 -17.27
CA SER A 705 -3.55 33.09 -16.83
C SER A 705 -3.46 33.23 -15.31
N TYR A 706 -3.08 32.14 -14.64
CA TYR A 706 -2.92 32.07 -13.20
C TYR A 706 -1.66 31.28 -12.86
N ALA A 707 -0.89 31.80 -11.91
CA ALA A 707 0.28 31.12 -11.36
C ALA A 707 -0.15 30.33 -10.13
N VAL A 708 -0.21 29.01 -10.26
CA VAL A 708 -0.39 28.12 -9.12
C VAL A 708 0.82 28.28 -8.21
N LEU A 709 0.57 28.47 -6.92
CA LEU A 709 1.62 28.70 -5.93
C LEU A 709 2.69 27.61 -6.00
N SER A 710 3.92 28.05 -6.33
CA SER A 710 5.07 27.17 -6.50
C SER A 710 5.92 27.02 -5.22
N THR A 711 5.47 27.57 -4.09
CA THR A 711 6.16 27.43 -2.80
C THR A 711 5.62 26.22 -2.04
N PRO A 712 6.45 25.50 -1.28
CA PRO A 712 5.98 24.42 -0.42
C PRO A 712 4.84 24.87 0.50
N PRO A 713 3.84 24.02 0.78
CA PRO A 713 2.70 24.39 1.60
C PRO A 713 3.16 24.81 3.00
N LYS A 714 2.65 25.93 3.47
CA LYS A 714 2.98 26.51 4.79
C LYS A 714 1.84 26.32 5.80
N PHE A 715 0.66 25.97 5.31
CA PHE A 715 -0.51 25.68 6.12
C PHE A 715 -1.00 24.26 5.86
N PHE A 716 -1.21 23.49 6.92
CA PHE A 716 -1.77 22.15 6.89
C PHE A 716 -3.17 22.23 7.52
N PRO A 717 -4.24 22.27 6.72
CA PRO A 717 -5.60 22.31 7.24
C PRO A 717 -5.97 20.97 7.89
N LYS A 718 -6.73 21.03 8.98
CA LYS A 718 -7.38 19.83 9.52
C LYS A 718 -8.54 19.42 8.60
N LEU A 719 -8.62 18.14 8.28
CA LEU A 719 -9.62 17.58 7.35
C LEU A 719 -10.56 16.63 8.11
N ASP A 720 -11.52 17.19 8.84
CA ASP A 720 -12.47 16.41 9.66
C ASP A 720 -13.31 15.43 8.83
N LEU A 721 -13.60 15.82 7.58
CA LEU A 721 -14.31 15.03 6.60
C LEU A 721 -13.93 15.47 5.19
N TRP A 722 -13.25 14.59 4.46
CA TRP A 722 -12.89 14.78 3.06
C TRP A 722 -13.03 13.44 2.32
N PRO A 723 -13.37 13.40 1.03
CA PRO A 723 -13.46 12.13 0.30
C PRO A 723 -12.09 11.54 -0.06
N GLY A 724 -12.05 10.22 -0.23
CA GLY A 724 -10.88 9.48 -0.73
C GLY A 724 -10.63 8.19 0.04
N ALA A 725 -9.92 7.23 -0.58
CA ALA A 725 -9.50 6.00 0.07
C ALA A 725 -8.71 6.30 1.35
N PHE A 726 -7.81 7.29 1.26
CA PHE A 726 -7.09 7.86 2.38
C PHE A 726 -7.25 9.38 2.41
N VAL A 727 -7.50 9.91 3.60
CA VAL A 727 -7.37 11.34 3.90
C VAL A 727 -6.26 11.49 4.93
N ILE A 728 -5.12 12.01 4.50
CA ILE A 728 -3.90 12.11 5.29
C ILE A 728 -3.73 13.58 5.69
N GLY A 729 -4.04 13.86 6.95
CA GLY A 729 -4.08 15.20 7.50
C GLY A 729 -3.32 15.35 8.80
N PRO A 730 -3.15 16.58 9.30
CA PRO A 730 -2.56 16.81 10.60
C PRO A 730 -3.55 16.56 11.74
N SER A 731 -3.02 16.27 12.94
CA SER A 731 -3.83 16.15 14.18
C SER A 731 -4.55 17.45 14.56
N GLY A 732 -4.08 18.59 14.04
CA GLY A 732 -4.72 19.89 14.15
C GLY A 732 -4.22 20.84 13.07
N ALA A 733 -5.03 21.85 12.74
CA ALA A 733 -4.66 22.82 11.73
C ALA A 733 -3.45 23.66 12.18
N GLY A 734 -2.47 23.87 11.31
CA GLY A 734 -1.25 24.60 11.68
C GLY A 734 -0.21 24.67 10.58
N ASN A 735 1.04 24.90 10.95
CA ASN A 735 2.18 25.02 10.03
C ASN A 735 3.30 24.01 10.30
N SER A 736 3.06 23.05 11.20
CA SER A 736 4.01 22.00 11.53
C SER A 736 3.81 20.81 10.62
N MET A 737 4.86 20.40 9.90
CA MET A 737 4.84 19.12 9.21
C MET A 737 4.69 17.95 10.18
N ALA A 738 5.29 18.04 11.37
CA ALA A 738 5.36 16.91 12.31
C ALA A 738 4.00 16.49 12.87
N SER A 739 2.97 17.33 12.74
CA SER A 739 1.60 16.95 13.09
C SER A 739 0.86 16.18 12.00
N ASN A 740 1.37 16.15 10.75
CA ASN A 740 0.78 15.39 9.65
C ASN A 740 0.89 13.89 9.86
N ALA A 741 -0.11 13.18 9.34
CA ALA A 741 -0.11 11.73 9.30
C ALA A 741 0.81 11.17 8.21
N SER A 742 1.21 9.91 8.39
CA SER A 742 1.83 9.08 7.36
C SER A 742 1.15 7.71 7.30
N VAL A 743 1.19 7.06 6.13
CA VAL A 743 0.57 5.76 5.91
C VAL A 743 1.61 4.76 5.40
N SER A 744 1.63 3.56 5.95
CA SER A 744 2.42 2.43 5.48
C SER A 744 1.48 1.39 4.86
N LEU A 745 1.77 0.96 3.63
CA LEU A 745 0.89 0.10 2.83
C LEU A 745 1.59 -1.20 2.43
N ASP A 746 1.01 -2.34 2.81
CA ASP A 746 1.46 -3.68 2.45
C ASP A 746 0.28 -4.60 2.07
N PHE A 747 -0.21 -4.48 0.84
CA PHE A 747 -1.39 -5.21 0.38
C PHE A 747 -1.05 -6.54 -0.31
N ASN A 748 -1.90 -7.54 -0.09
CA ASN A 748 -1.86 -8.82 -0.81
C ASN A 748 -2.65 -8.79 -2.13
N ASP A 749 -3.58 -7.84 -2.29
CA ASP A 749 -4.58 -7.89 -3.36
C ASP A 749 -4.18 -7.14 -4.64
N LEU A 750 -4.48 -7.75 -5.79
CA LEU A 750 -3.98 -7.44 -7.14
C LEU A 750 -4.90 -6.54 -7.97
N ASN A 751 -6.05 -6.13 -7.42
CA ASN A 751 -7.14 -5.50 -8.18
C ASN A 751 -7.35 -4.00 -7.93
N SER A 752 -6.57 -3.36 -7.05
CA SER A 752 -6.73 -1.92 -6.76
C SER A 752 -6.20 -1.07 -7.92
N ALA A 753 -7.06 -0.91 -8.93
CA ALA A 753 -7.00 0.17 -9.89
C ALA A 753 -6.91 1.51 -9.14
N SER A 754 -5.75 2.18 -9.22
CA SER A 754 -5.50 3.56 -8.76
C SER A 754 -6.12 3.98 -7.41
N ILE A 755 -5.31 4.10 -6.36
CA ILE A 755 -5.75 4.63 -5.06
C ILE A 755 -5.92 6.15 -5.16
N TRP A 756 -7.12 6.65 -4.86
CA TRP A 756 -7.38 8.09 -4.82
C TRP A 756 -7.33 8.61 -3.38
N GLN A 757 -6.48 9.59 -3.12
CA GLN A 757 -6.20 10.08 -1.76
C GLN A 757 -6.14 11.60 -1.67
N THR A 758 -6.39 12.13 -0.48
CA THR A 758 -6.18 13.55 -0.16
C THR A 758 -5.03 13.70 0.83
N ASN A 759 -4.09 14.58 0.51
CA ASN A 759 -2.88 14.81 1.27
C ASN A 759 -2.64 16.30 1.54
N THR A 760 -2.42 16.67 2.79
CA THR A 760 -2.09 18.05 3.19
C THR A 760 -0.60 18.37 3.09
N GLN A 761 0.28 17.38 3.16
CA GLN A 761 1.73 17.53 3.23
C GLN A 761 2.38 17.83 1.87
N GLY A 762 1.92 17.20 0.79
CA GLY A 762 2.40 17.47 -0.58
C GLY A 762 3.92 17.38 -0.72
N LEU A 763 4.56 18.47 -1.18
CA LEU A 763 6.01 18.57 -1.43
C LEU A 763 6.89 18.55 -0.17
N MET A 764 6.30 18.65 1.02
CA MET A 764 7.06 18.91 2.25
C MET A 764 7.79 17.68 2.79
N GLY A 765 7.30 16.47 2.49
CA GLY A 765 7.94 15.23 2.92
C GLY A 765 7.11 14.00 2.62
N ASP A 766 7.65 12.83 2.94
CA ASP A 766 7.00 11.54 2.74
C ASP A 766 5.75 11.37 3.61
N SER A 767 4.71 10.82 3.01
CA SER A 767 3.41 10.60 3.64
C SER A 767 2.81 9.25 3.31
N ILE A 768 3.34 8.53 2.31
CA ILE A 768 2.95 7.15 2.01
C ILE A 768 4.20 6.32 1.73
N ASP A 769 4.50 5.40 2.65
CA ASP A 769 5.43 4.31 2.44
C ASP A 769 4.67 3.10 1.91
N SER A 770 5.16 2.43 0.87
CA SER A 770 4.58 1.17 0.42
C SER A 770 5.61 0.08 0.17
N SER A 771 5.26 -1.16 0.53
CA SER A 771 6.06 -2.34 0.21
C SER A 771 6.17 -2.58 -1.30
N ARG A 772 5.19 -2.11 -2.09
CA ARG A 772 5.13 -2.23 -3.56
C ARG A 772 4.59 -0.94 -4.16
N CYS A 773 5.18 -0.43 -5.24
CA CYS A 773 4.65 0.79 -5.86
C CYS A 773 3.25 0.57 -6.43
N ILE A 774 2.26 1.29 -5.89
CA ILE A 774 0.88 1.36 -6.38
C ILE A 774 0.65 2.72 -7.04
N LEU A 775 -0.20 2.78 -8.07
CA LEU A 775 -0.60 4.06 -8.66
C LEU A 775 -1.48 4.82 -7.68
N ILE A 776 -1.01 5.98 -7.22
CA ILE A 776 -1.74 6.88 -6.32
C ILE A 776 -2.07 8.18 -7.07
N ALA A 777 -3.31 8.66 -6.92
CA ALA A 777 -3.87 9.85 -7.56
C ALA A 777 -4.64 10.71 -6.55
N GLY A 778 -5.04 11.92 -6.96
CA GLY A 778 -5.76 12.89 -6.12
C GLY A 778 -4.92 14.14 -5.84
N SER A 779 -4.69 14.46 -4.56
CA SER A 779 -3.81 15.58 -4.17
C SER A 779 -2.34 15.27 -4.47
N PRO A 780 -1.47 16.29 -4.69
CA PRO A 780 -0.03 16.09 -4.80
C PRO A 780 0.53 15.36 -3.59
N ILE A 781 1.43 14.40 -3.83
CA ILE A 781 1.91 13.49 -2.78
C ILE A 781 3.37 13.09 -2.96
N TRP A 782 4.07 12.94 -1.85
CA TRP A 782 5.34 12.22 -1.80
C TRP A 782 5.08 10.78 -1.34
N GLN A 783 5.40 9.82 -2.20
CA GLN A 783 5.31 8.39 -1.94
C GLN A 783 6.69 7.75 -2.03
N ASN A 784 7.02 6.91 -1.07
CA ASN A 784 8.20 6.06 -1.07
C ASN A 784 7.79 4.59 -1.28
N CYS A 785 8.58 3.86 -2.08
CA CYS A 785 8.34 2.44 -2.32
C CYS A 785 9.59 1.64 -2.03
N THR A 786 9.47 0.57 -1.26
CA THR A 786 10.58 -0.36 -1.01
C THR A 786 10.65 -1.51 -2.03
N GLY A 787 9.55 -1.76 -2.76
CA GLY A 787 9.43 -2.76 -3.84
C GLY A 787 8.70 -2.24 -5.09
N GLN A 788 8.66 -3.05 -6.15
CA GLN A 788 8.20 -2.66 -7.49
C GLN A 788 6.68 -2.87 -7.71
N SER A 789 6.14 -2.21 -8.74
CA SER A 789 4.74 -2.37 -9.18
C SER A 789 4.52 -3.73 -9.87
N TYR A 790 3.31 -4.29 -9.72
CA TYR A 790 2.90 -5.62 -10.20
C TYR A 790 3.00 -5.88 -11.71
N ASN A 791 3.25 -4.86 -12.54
CA ASN A 791 3.26 -4.99 -14.00
C ASN A 791 4.67 -4.98 -14.64
N VAL A 792 5.76 -4.93 -13.85
CA VAL A 792 7.14 -4.99 -14.36
C VAL A 792 8.06 -5.80 -13.43
N ASP A 793 8.44 -7.00 -13.87
CA ASP A 793 9.52 -7.82 -13.30
C ASP A 793 10.88 -7.08 -13.47
N LEU A 794 11.90 -7.04 -12.59
CA LEU A 794 12.26 -7.65 -11.29
C LEU A 794 13.32 -6.75 -10.59
N VAL A 795 13.44 -6.91 -9.27
CA VAL A 795 14.43 -6.43 -8.26
C VAL A 795 14.41 -4.97 -7.79
N SER A 796 14.11 -4.82 -6.49
CA SER A 796 14.32 -3.62 -5.65
C SER A 796 15.77 -3.09 -5.73
N THR A 797 15.92 -1.78 -5.61
CA THR A 797 17.19 -1.05 -5.63
C THR A 797 18.07 -1.47 -4.44
N MET A 798 18.98 -2.41 -4.66
CA MET A 798 19.84 -2.98 -3.61
C MET A 798 21.32 -2.58 -3.83
N LEU A 799 21.71 -1.39 -3.33
CA LEU A 799 23.09 -0.89 -3.30
C LEU A 799 23.98 -1.76 -2.38
N HIS A 800 24.42 -2.91 -2.88
CA HIS A 800 25.45 -3.71 -2.22
C HIS A 800 26.84 -3.20 -2.60
N THR A 801 27.74 -3.17 -1.62
CA THR A 801 29.16 -2.88 -1.85
C THR A 801 29.94 -4.20 -1.99
N LYS A 802 30.97 -4.20 -2.83
CA LYS A 802 31.95 -5.30 -2.85
C LYS A 802 32.71 -5.28 -1.51
N ILE A 803 32.93 -6.45 -0.90
CA ILE A 803 33.71 -6.54 0.33
C ILE A 803 35.18 -6.19 0.07
N ASN A 804 35.78 -5.37 0.94
CA ASN A 804 37.21 -5.12 0.94
C ASN A 804 37.90 -6.37 1.52
N GLN A 805 38.88 -6.95 0.81
CA GLN A 805 39.58 -8.21 1.12
C GLN A 805 38.83 -9.50 0.69
N ASP A 806 38.42 -9.61 -0.58
CA ASP A 806 37.83 -10.83 -1.15
C ASP A 806 38.81 -12.02 -1.31
N GLY A 807 40.07 -11.85 -0.91
CA GLY A 807 41.10 -12.88 -0.94
C GLY A 807 41.46 -13.41 -2.32
N GLY A 808 41.01 -12.76 -3.41
CA GLY A 808 41.23 -13.23 -4.78
C GLY A 808 40.52 -14.55 -5.12
N LEU A 809 39.60 -15.03 -4.27
CA LEU A 809 38.87 -16.28 -4.48
C LEU A 809 37.94 -16.17 -5.69
N ALA A 810 38.01 -17.12 -6.62
CA ALA A 810 37.28 -17.09 -7.89
C ALA A 810 35.75 -16.88 -7.73
N GLN A 811 35.14 -17.44 -6.67
CA GLN A 811 33.72 -17.23 -6.36
C GLN A 811 33.36 -15.81 -5.85
N LEU A 812 34.34 -14.99 -5.45
CA LEU A 812 34.14 -13.64 -4.94
C LEU A 812 34.58 -12.54 -5.94
N GLN A 813 35.30 -12.90 -7.00
CA GLN A 813 35.82 -11.94 -7.99
C GLN A 813 34.73 -11.23 -8.80
N ASN A 814 33.56 -11.86 -8.99
CA ASN A 814 32.43 -11.33 -9.75
C ASN A 814 31.30 -10.74 -8.89
N LEU A 815 31.56 -10.48 -7.61
CA LEU A 815 30.62 -9.75 -6.75
C LEU A 815 30.55 -8.29 -7.21
N LYS A 816 29.50 -7.96 -7.97
CA LYS A 816 29.20 -6.60 -8.41
C LYS A 816 28.19 -5.92 -7.47
N GLY A 817 28.40 -4.64 -7.20
CA GLY A 817 27.34 -3.79 -6.67
C GLY A 817 26.21 -3.69 -7.68
N ARG A 818 24.95 -3.66 -7.22
CA ARG A 818 23.77 -3.75 -8.09
C ARG A 818 22.92 -2.50 -8.00
N LEU A 819 22.95 -1.68 -9.04
CA LEU A 819 21.88 -0.76 -9.41
C LEU A 819 21.41 -1.20 -10.80
N ASN A 820 20.40 -2.06 -10.87
CA ASN A 820 19.97 -2.71 -12.11
C ASN A 820 18.48 -2.42 -12.36
N PHE A 821 18.17 -1.91 -13.56
CA PHE A 821 16.80 -1.66 -14.00
C PHE A 821 16.43 -2.75 -15.01
N ALA A 822 15.73 -3.80 -14.55
CA ALA A 822 15.58 -5.07 -15.26
C ALA A 822 14.57 -5.06 -16.44
N ALA A 823 13.82 -3.96 -16.63
CA ALA A 823 12.88 -3.76 -17.73
C ALA A 823 13.20 -2.45 -18.46
N SER A 824 13.28 -2.52 -19.80
CA SER A 824 13.47 -1.35 -20.68
C SER A 824 12.31 -1.21 -21.65
N GLY A 825 11.78 0.00 -21.81
CA GLY A 825 10.74 0.35 -22.78
C GLY A 825 11.29 0.97 -24.07
N SER A 826 10.41 1.58 -24.88
CA SER A 826 10.80 2.42 -26.03
C SER A 826 11.26 3.80 -25.55
N GLY A 827 12.39 4.29 -26.07
CA GLY A 827 12.93 5.62 -25.71
C GLY A 827 12.23 6.78 -26.43
N PRO A 828 12.46 8.04 -26.00
CA PRO A 828 13.39 8.47 -24.95
C PRO A 828 12.79 8.43 -23.53
N SER A 829 13.59 8.08 -22.52
CA SER A 829 13.13 8.06 -21.11
C SER A 829 14.26 8.33 -20.10
N HIS A 830 13.95 9.09 -19.05
CA HIS A 830 14.84 9.37 -17.92
C HIS A 830 14.69 8.26 -16.87
N PHE A 831 15.71 7.42 -16.67
CA PHE A 831 15.65 6.35 -15.64
C PHE A 831 16.11 6.85 -14.26
N ILE A 832 17.05 7.79 -14.23
CA ILE A 832 17.51 8.47 -13.02
C ILE A 832 17.47 9.97 -13.29
N THR A 833 16.55 10.68 -12.64
CA THR A 833 16.56 12.15 -12.61
C THR A 833 17.37 12.60 -11.39
N LEU A 834 18.50 13.27 -11.63
CA LEU A 834 19.43 13.75 -10.60
C LEU A 834 19.01 15.13 -10.07
N VAL A 835 18.51 16.01 -10.94
CA VAL A 835 17.93 17.31 -10.59
C VAL A 835 16.70 17.52 -11.47
N ASP A 836 15.52 17.58 -10.83
CA ASP A 836 14.23 17.79 -11.47
C ASP A 836 13.97 19.30 -11.63
N SER A 837 13.77 19.74 -12.87
CA SER A 837 13.54 21.14 -13.19
C SER A 837 12.12 21.63 -12.88
N ASN A 838 11.16 20.72 -12.70
CA ASN A 838 9.77 20.99 -12.37
C ASN A 838 9.20 19.95 -11.40
N LEU A 839 9.74 19.92 -10.18
CA LEU A 839 9.34 18.94 -9.16
C LEU A 839 7.84 18.92 -8.86
N GLN A 840 7.14 20.03 -9.03
CA GLN A 840 5.68 20.12 -8.87
C GLN A 840 4.91 19.32 -9.91
N LYS A 841 5.36 19.36 -11.16
CA LYS A 841 4.82 18.52 -12.23
C LYS A 841 4.96 17.04 -11.85
N THR A 842 6.11 16.66 -11.30
CA THR A 842 6.37 15.30 -10.84
C THR A 842 5.44 14.87 -9.72
N MET A 843 5.32 15.66 -8.66
CA MET A 843 4.50 15.31 -7.49
C MET A 843 3.00 15.41 -7.71
N GLY A 844 2.56 16.13 -8.75
CA GLY A 844 1.15 16.21 -9.15
C GLY A 844 0.72 15.17 -10.20
N ALA A 845 1.66 14.38 -10.74
CA ALA A 845 1.39 13.35 -11.73
C ALA A 845 1.08 12.00 -11.07
N ALA A 846 0.16 11.23 -11.65
CA ALA A 846 -0.18 9.90 -11.14
C ALA A 846 1.07 9.01 -11.01
N GLY A 847 1.24 8.40 -9.82
CA GLY A 847 2.43 7.58 -9.50
C GLY A 847 3.76 8.35 -9.46
N ASN A 848 3.73 9.69 -9.44
CA ASN A 848 4.91 10.54 -9.52
C ASN A 848 5.78 10.25 -10.77
N ARG A 849 5.13 10.05 -11.93
CA ARG A 849 5.76 9.74 -13.23
C ARG A 849 5.22 10.64 -14.37
N PRO A 850 5.59 11.93 -14.43
CA PRO A 850 5.23 12.79 -15.55
C PRO A 850 6.09 12.49 -16.80
N THR A 851 5.77 13.14 -17.92
CA THR A 851 6.69 13.21 -19.07
C THR A 851 7.97 13.99 -18.73
N ASN A 852 9.12 13.55 -19.24
CA ASN A 852 10.44 14.18 -19.09
C ASN A 852 10.44 15.70 -19.36
N ASP A 853 11.22 16.48 -18.60
CA ASP A 853 11.45 17.91 -18.86
C ASP A 853 12.83 18.18 -19.48
N VAL A 854 12.89 19.14 -20.40
CA VAL A 854 14.10 19.47 -21.18
C VAL A 854 15.26 19.98 -20.31
N ASN A 855 14.95 20.54 -19.15
CA ASN A 855 15.93 21.13 -18.23
C ASN A 855 16.30 20.21 -17.07
N ASP A 856 15.85 18.95 -17.08
CA ASP A 856 16.26 17.97 -16.08
C ASP A 856 17.74 17.61 -16.23
N THR A 857 18.38 17.32 -15.10
CA THR A 857 19.66 16.61 -15.10
C THR A 857 19.38 15.12 -14.90
N TYR A 858 19.79 14.26 -15.84
CA TYR A 858 19.36 12.87 -15.85
C TYR A 858 20.38 11.89 -16.44
N VAL A 859 20.18 10.61 -16.12
CA VAL A 859 20.72 9.43 -16.81
C VAL A 859 19.53 8.62 -17.36
N GLY A 860 19.58 8.24 -18.62
CA GLY A 860 18.47 7.59 -19.30
C GLY A 860 18.88 6.91 -20.61
N TYR A 861 17.94 6.81 -21.53
CA TYR A 861 18.15 6.31 -22.88
C TYR A 861 17.36 7.12 -23.89
N ASP A 862 17.93 7.27 -25.09
CA ASP A 862 17.43 8.09 -26.19
C ASP A 862 17.00 7.28 -27.43
N ALA A 863 17.42 6.01 -27.51
CA ALA A 863 17.07 5.10 -28.60
C ALA A 863 16.94 3.64 -28.13
N GLY A 864 16.08 2.86 -28.80
CA GLY A 864 15.94 1.43 -28.57
C GLY A 864 14.49 0.93 -28.60
N ASN A 865 14.33 -0.39 -28.74
CA ASN A 865 13.04 -1.09 -28.80
C ASN A 865 12.70 -1.84 -27.49
N GLY A 866 13.39 -1.50 -26.39
CA GLY A 866 13.24 -2.18 -25.09
C GLY A 866 14.07 -3.44 -24.91
N ALA A 867 14.85 -3.89 -25.90
CA ALA A 867 15.79 -5.00 -25.74
C ALA A 867 17.12 -4.54 -25.13
N ALA A 868 17.63 -5.27 -24.12
CA ALA A 868 18.88 -4.94 -23.42
C ALA A 868 20.12 -4.81 -24.34
N ALA A 869 20.14 -5.55 -25.46
CA ALA A 869 21.22 -5.50 -26.44
C ALA A 869 21.12 -4.31 -27.43
N SER A 870 20.03 -3.53 -27.37
CA SER A 870 19.70 -2.50 -28.37
C SER A 870 19.19 -1.21 -27.73
N ILE A 871 19.65 -0.91 -26.51
CA ILE A 871 19.31 0.33 -25.79
C ILE A 871 20.47 1.34 -25.83
N GLY A 872 20.15 2.59 -26.17
CA GLY A 872 21.06 3.73 -26.10
C GLY A 872 21.26 4.18 -24.65
N LEU A 873 22.37 4.88 -24.38
CA LEU A 873 22.62 5.50 -23.09
C LEU A 873 22.70 7.01 -23.29
N SER A 874 21.88 7.75 -22.55
CA SER A 874 21.84 9.21 -22.61
C SER A 874 22.15 9.84 -21.25
N PHE A 875 22.95 10.90 -21.25
CA PHE A 875 23.15 11.79 -20.10
C PHE A 875 22.69 13.19 -20.49
N GLY A 876 21.90 13.84 -19.64
CA GLY A 876 21.42 15.20 -19.87
C GLY A 876 21.67 16.11 -18.69
N ALA A 877 21.96 17.38 -18.97
CA ALA A 877 22.01 18.47 -17.99
C ALA A 877 21.76 19.80 -18.72
N PRO A 878 21.08 20.78 -18.10
CA PRO A 878 20.70 22.03 -18.76
C PRO A 878 21.89 22.97 -19.06
N LEU A 879 23.00 22.84 -18.34
CA LEU A 879 24.16 23.74 -18.46
C LEU A 879 25.43 23.03 -18.94
N SER A 880 25.88 22.01 -18.22
CA SER A 880 27.09 21.26 -18.58
C SER A 880 27.16 19.89 -17.91
N ILE A 881 27.92 18.97 -18.53
CA ILE A 881 28.30 17.68 -17.95
C ILE A 881 29.82 17.69 -17.83
N SER A 882 30.36 17.54 -16.61
CA SER A 882 31.81 17.71 -16.33
C SER A 882 32.39 16.49 -15.60
N ASN A 883 33.57 16.04 -16.03
CA ASN A 883 34.33 14.97 -15.35
C ASN A 883 35.56 15.56 -14.64
N TYR A 884 35.79 15.15 -13.39
CA TYR A 884 36.90 15.59 -12.54
C TYR A 884 37.75 14.40 -12.11
N ILE A 885 39.04 14.62 -11.81
CA ILE A 885 39.95 13.63 -11.23
C ILE A 885 40.63 14.27 -10.02
N GLY A 886 40.48 13.67 -8.83
CA GLY A 886 41.11 14.17 -7.59
C GLY A 886 40.66 15.58 -7.18
N ASN A 887 39.41 15.97 -7.47
CA ASN A 887 38.86 17.29 -7.20
C ASN A 887 37.40 17.17 -6.72
N VAL A 888 36.93 18.15 -5.95
CA VAL A 888 35.60 18.16 -5.31
C VAL A 888 34.45 18.64 -6.21
N GLY A 889 34.73 19.03 -7.46
CA GLY A 889 33.73 19.56 -8.39
C GLY A 889 33.60 21.08 -8.33
N ASP A 890 34.71 21.81 -8.36
CA ASP A 890 34.77 23.28 -8.16
C ASP A 890 34.28 24.16 -9.35
N GLY A 891 33.74 23.55 -10.40
CA GLY A 891 33.24 24.26 -11.58
C GLY A 891 34.32 24.73 -12.57
N THR A 892 35.61 24.68 -12.22
CA THR A 892 36.72 25.28 -12.98
C THR A 892 37.83 24.28 -13.36
N ASN A 893 38.16 23.33 -12.50
CA ASN A 893 39.26 22.37 -12.68
C ASN A 893 38.80 21.00 -13.23
N TRP A 894 37.72 21.00 -14.01
CA TRP A 894 37.25 19.81 -14.74
C TRP A 894 38.27 19.38 -15.79
N LYS A 895 38.33 18.08 -16.07
CA LYS A 895 39.26 17.48 -17.05
C LYS A 895 38.60 17.28 -18.42
N GLU A 896 37.29 17.10 -18.42
CA GLU A 896 36.43 17.07 -19.60
C GLU A 896 35.11 17.77 -19.27
N ARG A 897 34.57 18.57 -20.20
CA ARG A 897 33.26 19.22 -20.06
C ARG A 897 32.52 19.26 -21.39
N LEU A 898 31.26 18.86 -21.37
CA LEU A 898 30.29 19.08 -22.44
C LEU A 898 29.36 20.24 -22.07
N THR A 899 29.16 21.17 -23.00
CA THR A 899 28.16 22.27 -22.94
C THR A 899 27.34 22.25 -24.23
N ALA A 900 26.29 23.06 -24.31
CA ALA A 900 25.52 23.21 -25.55
C ALA A 900 26.37 23.65 -26.77
N ALA A 901 27.51 24.33 -26.55
CA ALA A 901 28.35 24.88 -27.61
C ALA A 901 29.60 24.05 -27.93
N ALA A 902 30.15 23.32 -26.96
CA ALA A 902 31.42 22.63 -27.13
C ALA A 902 31.62 21.44 -26.18
N LYS A 903 32.44 20.48 -26.62
CA LYS A 903 33.07 19.45 -25.79
C LYS A 903 34.56 19.79 -25.63
N SER A 904 34.97 20.11 -24.41
CA SER A 904 36.31 20.61 -24.09
C SER A 904 37.07 19.64 -23.19
N PHE A 905 38.39 19.54 -23.39
CA PHE A 905 39.30 18.76 -22.55
C PHE A 905 40.40 19.66 -22.00
N THR A 906 40.70 19.57 -20.71
CA THR A 906 41.88 20.24 -20.08
C THR A 906 43.02 19.26 -19.84
N VAL A 907 42.86 18.02 -20.30
CA VAL A 907 43.89 16.98 -20.34
C VAL A 907 44.09 16.50 -21.78
N PRO A 908 45.27 15.97 -22.12
CA PRO A 908 45.48 15.38 -23.44
C PRO A 908 44.48 14.26 -23.74
N VAL A 909 43.94 14.22 -24.96
CA VAL A 909 43.08 13.15 -25.46
C VAL A 909 43.92 12.16 -26.26
N SER A 910 43.92 10.88 -25.87
CA SER A 910 44.54 9.80 -26.63
C SER A 910 43.46 9.00 -27.36
N ALA A 911 43.43 9.07 -28.69
CA ALA A 911 42.43 8.40 -29.53
C ALA A 911 43.10 7.44 -30.52
N PRO A 912 43.44 6.20 -30.13
CA PRO A 912 44.10 5.23 -31.00
C PRO A 912 43.24 4.94 -32.24
N GLY A 913 43.71 5.32 -33.43
CA GLY A 913 42.97 5.21 -34.71
C GLY A 913 42.41 6.53 -35.26
N TYR A 914 42.16 7.52 -34.41
CA TYR A 914 42.03 8.94 -34.78
C TYR A 914 43.18 9.72 -34.14
N GLN A 915 44.40 9.20 -34.35
CA GLN A 915 45.61 9.91 -34.00
C GLN A 915 46.08 10.65 -35.23
N ILE A 916 46.10 11.97 -35.17
CA ILE A 916 47.11 12.71 -35.93
C ILE A 916 48.43 12.52 -35.16
N GLY A 917 49.01 11.33 -35.30
CA GLY A 917 50.36 10.96 -34.90
C GLY A 917 50.91 11.54 -33.59
N GLY A 918 50.16 11.50 -32.48
CA GLY A 918 50.70 11.71 -31.13
C GLY A 918 51.45 13.02 -30.85
N SER A 919 51.33 14.06 -31.68
CA SER A 919 52.03 15.32 -31.47
C SER A 919 51.24 16.51 -32.00
N TYR A 920 51.40 17.68 -31.36
CA TYR A 920 50.98 18.96 -31.93
C TYR A 920 51.95 19.32 -33.06
N GLY A 921 51.47 19.87 -34.18
CA GLY A 921 52.37 20.39 -35.22
C GLY A 921 53.30 21.45 -34.63
N THR A 922 54.62 21.35 -34.87
CA THR A 922 55.57 22.42 -34.52
C THR A 922 55.36 23.64 -35.44
N ASN A 923 55.83 24.82 -35.02
CA ASN A 923 55.65 26.06 -35.76
C ASN A 923 56.17 25.92 -37.20
N GLY A 924 55.29 26.09 -38.21
CA GLY A 924 55.59 25.86 -39.63
C GLY A 924 55.07 24.53 -40.22
N GLN A 925 54.33 23.71 -39.46
CA GLN A 925 53.66 22.51 -39.96
C GLN A 925 52.15 22.70 -40.17
N CYS A 926 51.62 22.04 -41.20
CA CYS A 926 50.22 22.06 -41.62
C CYS A 926 49.66 20.63 -41.58
N LEU A 927 48.37 20.47 -41.27
CA LEU A 927 47.71 19.18 -41.33
C LEU A 927 47.45 18.79 -42.79
N LYS A 928 48.02 17.67 -43.23
CA LYS A 928 47.89 17.18 -44.61
C LYS A 928 47.08 15.90 -44.66
N SER A 929 46.18 15.80 -45.63
CA SER A 929 45.53 14.53 -45.98
C SER A 929 46.52 13.63 -46.71
N THR A 930 46.58 12.35 -46.34
CA THR A 930 47.46 11.34 -46.95
C THR A 930 46.73 10.43 -47.94
N GLY A 931 45.45 10.71 -48.23
CA GLY A 931 44.58 9.84 -49.04
C GLY A 931 43.94 8.67 -48.27
N THR A 932 44.52 8.25 -47.13
CA THR A 932 43.93 7.24 -46.23
C THR A 932 43.88 7.67 -44.76
N GLY A 933 44.32 8.91 -44.45
CA GLY A 933 44.34 9.48 -43.11
C GLY A 933 44.88 10.92 -43.10
N SER A 934 45.34 11.39 -41.93
CA SER A 934 45.85 12.75 -41.74
C SER A 934 47.18 12.73 -40.96
N ALA A 935 48.17 13.54 -41.39
CA ALA A 935 49.46 13.66 -40.71
C ALA A 935 49.94 15.13 -40.66
N TRP A 936 50.67 15.52 -39.61
CA TRP A 936 51.38 16.81 -39.57
C TRP A 936 52.61 16.76 -40.46
N GLY A 937 52.71 17.69 -41.41
CA GLY A 937 53.89 17.82 -42.26
C GLY A 937 54.24 19.28 -42.48
N SER A 938 55.49 19.56 -42.84
CA SER A 938 55.93 20.93 -43.17
C SER A 938 54.99 21.55 -44.19
N CYS A 939 54.48 22.76 -43.91
CA CYS A 939 53.84 23.55 -44.95
C CYS A 939 54.88 23.69 -46.08
N GLY A 940 54.53 23.34 -47.32
CA GLY A 940 55.52 23.16 -48.38
C GLY A 940 56.31 24.44 -48.64
N SER A 941 57.57 24.47 -48.21
CA SER A 941 58.60 25.33 -48.82
C SER A 941 59.34 24.48 -49.84
N GLY A 942 59.34 24.90 -51.10
CA GLY A 942 59.88 24.15 -52.23
C GLY A 942 61.29 23.61 -51.96
N GLY A 943 61.48 22.30 -52.16
CA GLY A 943 62.77 21.66 -52.06
C GLY A 943 63.64 21.97 -53.27
N GLY A 944 64.80 22.57 -53.03
CA GLY A 944 65.93 22.60 -53.96
C GLY A 944 67.21 22.52 -53.14
N SER A 945 68.07 21.55 -53.44
CA SER A 945 69.38 21.39 -52.81
C SER A 945 70.20 22.68 -52.92
N ALA A 946 70.96 23.00 -51.87
CA ALA A 946 71.82 24.19 -51.84
C ALA A 946 72.82 24.16 -53.00
N SER A 947 72.87 25.25 -53.77
CA SER A 947 73.78 25.41 -54.91
C SER A 947 75.25 25.28 -54.47
N PRO A 948 76.10 24.52 -55.20
CA PRO A 948 77.54 24.46 -54.96
C PRO A 948 78.28 25.74 -55.41
N LEU A 949 77.59 26.68 -56.05
CA LEU A 949 78.18 27.93 -56.54
C LEU A 949 78.36 28.93 -55.41
N THR A 950 79.56 29.47 -55.27
CA THR A 950 79.92 30.36 -54.15
C THR A 950 80.40 31.74 -54.59
N THR A 951 80.60 31.97 -55.89
CA THR A 951 81.12 33.23 -56.45
C THR A 951 80.41 33.61 -57.76
N LYS A 952 80.29 34.92 -58.01
CA LYS A 952 79.72 35.43 -59.26
C LYS A 952 80.57 34.98 -60.46
N GLY A 953 79.91 34.39 -61.46
CA GLY A 953 80.55 33.88 -62.67
C GLY A 953 80.89 32.38 -62.62
N ASP A 954 80.67 31.71 -61.49
CA ASP A 954 80.79 30.26 -61.43
C ASP A 954 79.73 29.57 -62.29
N LEU A 955 80.08 28.36 -62.75
CA LEU A 955 79.19 27.47 -63.49
C LEU A 955 78.91 26.21 -62.68
N TRP A 956 77.64 25.78 -62.69
CA TRP A 956 77.21 24.54 -62.04
C TRP A 956 77.43 23.40 -63.03
N GLY A 957 78.42 22.57 -62.75
CA GLY A 957 78.74 21.39 -63.53
C GLY A 957 78.31 20.12 -62.82
N PHE A 958 78.15 19.03 -63.58
CA PHE A 958 77.81 17.72 -63.03
C PHE A 958 78.80 16.68 -63.55
N GLY A 959 79.35 15.91 -62.64
CA GLY A 959 80.18 14.73 -62.93
C GLY A 959 79.54 13.49 -62.31
N THR A 960 80.18 12.92 -61.30
CA THR A 960 79.56 11.91 -60.43
C THR A 960 78.73 12.53 -59.30
N ALA A 961 78.82 13.85 -59.11
CA ALA A 961 78.00 14.68 -58.22
C ALA A 961 77.95 16.13 -58.76
N ASP A 962 77.05 16.94 -58.20
CA ASP A 962 77.01 18.39 -58.45
C ASP A 962 78.31 19.04 -57.97
N ALA A 963 78.99 19.76 -58.87
CA ALA A 963 80.28 20.36 -58.60
C ALA A 963 80.40 21.76 -59.21
N ARG A 964 81.13 22.62 -58.51
CA ARG A 964 81.41 23.99 -58.94
C ARG A 964 82.55 24.02 -59.95
N LEU A 965 82.31 24.61 -61.12
CA LEU A 965 83.37 25.10 -61.99
C LEU A 965 83.54 26.60 -61.75
N ALA A 966 84.68 26.99 -61.19
CA ALA A 966 84.94 28.40 -60.90
C ALA A 966 84.95 29.26 -62.18
N VAL A 967 84.63 30.55 -62.04
CA VAL A 967 84.75 31.53 -63.14
C VAL A 967 86.17 31.52 -63.73
N GLY A 968 86.25 31.52 -65.06
CA GLY A 968 87.53 31.64 -65.78
C GLY A 968 88.10 33.05 -65.67
N THR A 969 89.41 33.20 -65.90
CA THR A 969 90.01 34.53 -66.02
C THR A 969 89.68 35.15 -67.37
N ASP A 970 89.65 36.48 -67.44
CA ASP A 970 89.38 37.21 -68.68
C ASP A 970 90.25 36.72 -69.85
N GLY A 971 89.64 36.56 -71.03
CA GLY A 971 90.30 36.06 -72.24
C GLY A 971 90.36 34.54 -72.38
N GLN A 972 89.80 33.77 -71.44
CA GLN A 972 89.63 32.32 -71.58
C GLN A 972 88.27 31.97 -72.24
N CYS A 973 88.23 30.86 -72.97
CA CYS A 973 87.01 30.27 -73.52
C CYS A 973 86.63 29.02 -72.73
N LEU A 974 85.32 28.79 -72.58
CA LEU A 974 84.82 27.53 -72.02
C LEU A 974 84.95 26.45 -73.09
N LEU A 975 85.78 25.46 -72.82
CA LEU A 975 86.05 24.35 -73.72
C LEU A 975 85.35 23.11 -73.17
N ALA A 976 84.72 22.35 -74.06
CA ALA A 976 84.31 20.98 -73.75
C ALA A 976 85.57 20.12 -73.63
N ASP A 977 85.77 19.51 -72.46
CA ASP A 977 86.90 18.64 -72.18
C ASP A 977 86.42 17.43 -71.37
N ALA A 978 86.29 16.30 -72.03
CA ALA A 978 85.85 15.04 -71.41
C ALA A 978 86.82 14.50 -70.36
N SER A 979 88.03 15.07 -70.23
CA SER A 979 88.98 14.75 -69.15
C SER A 979 88.79 15.61 -67.89
N SER A 980 87.97 16.66 -67.93
CA SER A 980 87.57 17.46 -66.77
C SER A 980 86.47 16.76 -65.95
N ALA A 981 86.50 16.88 -64.63
CA ALA A 981 85.54 16.24 -63.73
C ALA A 981 84.07 16.61 -63.98
N VAL A 982 83.82 17.80 -64.55
CA VAL A 982 82.48 18.28 -64.94
C VAL A 982 82.29 18.37 -66.45
N GLY A 983 83.20 17.77 -67.23
CA GLY A 983 83.17 17.77 -68.71
C GLY A 983 83.48 19.12 -69.39
N LEU A 984 83.69 20.18 -68.61
CA LEU A 984 83.98 21.54 -69.08
C LEU A 984 85.22 22.09 -68.38
N LYS A 985 86.04 22.88 -69.08
CA LYS A 985 87.16 23.64 -68.47
C LYS A 985 87.36 24.98 -69.17
N TRP A 986 87.98 25.93 -68.48
CA TRP A 986 88.47 27.15 -69.11
C TRP A 986 89.84 26.92 -69.75
N GLY A 987 90.03 27.43 -70.97
CA GLY A 987 91.31 27.30 -71.68
C GLY A 987 91.52 28.40 -72.72
N THR A 988 92.69 28.39 -73.36
CA THR A 988 93.06 29.36 -74.39
C THR A 988 92.17 29.21 -75.62
N CYS A 989 91.51 30.29 -76.03
CA CYS A 989 90.69 30.29 -77.23
C CYS A 989 91.56 30.02 -78.47
N GLY A 990 91.22 29.00 -79.27
CA GLY A 990 91.93 28.68 -80.51
C GLY A 990 91.78 29.80 -81.54
N SER A 991 92.90 30.22 -82.13
CA SER A 991 92.98 31.32 -83.09
C SER A 991 92.33 30.97 -84.43
N GLY A 992 91.11 31.45 -84.67
CA GLY A 992 90.46 31.33 -85.98
C GLY A 992 89.01 31.80 -86.02
N MET A 993 88.80 33.11 -85.91
CA MET A 993 87.91 33.97 -86.71
C MET A 993 87.36 35.15 -85.88
N ALA A 994 87.69 36.38 -86.31
CA ALA A 994 87.37 37.64 -85.63
C ALA A 994 86.46 38.54 -86.51
N GLN A 995 85.52 39.22 -85.83
CA GLN A 995 84.77 40.45 -86.13
C GLN A 995 83.94 40.63 -87.43
N ASP A 996 82.61 40.64 -87.22
CA ASP A 996 81.66 41.78 -87.30
C ASP A 996 81.35 42.49 -88.63
N ALA A 997 81.33 41.74 -89.71
CA ALA A 997 80.51 42.03 -90.89
C ALA A 997 80.22 40.69 -91.60
N VAL A 998 79.03 40.54 -92.18
CA VAL A 998 78.61 39.36 -92.99
C VAL A 998 77.94 38.23 -92.19
N VAL A 999 76.74 38.47 -91.65
CA VAL A 999 75.71 37.42 -91.64
C VAL A 999 74.99 37.50 -92.99
N VAL A 1000 75.26 36.50 -93.85
CA VAL A 1000 74.44 36.25 -95.03
C VAL A 1000 73.24 35.43 -94.59
N HIS A 1001 72.02 35.96 -94.75
CA HIS A 1001 70.77 35.21 -94.56
C HIS A 1001 70.57 34.26 -95.76
N ASN A 1002 71.25 33.11 -95.73
CA ASN A 1002 71.13 32.11 -96.78
C ASN A 1002 70.02 31.10 -96.47
N THR A 1003 68.83 31.46 -96.95
CA THR A 1003 67.65 30.60 -97.23
C THR A 1003 67.02 29.82 -96.06
N GLY A 1004 65.80 30.21 -95.70
CA GLY A 1004 64.90 29.52 -94.78
C GLY A 1004 63.84 30.47 -94.21
N ALA A 1005 62.71 29.94 -93.75
CA ALA A 1005 61.74 30.76 -93.00
C ALA A 1005 62.36 31.15 -91.64
N GLU A 1006 62.56 32.44 -91.42
CA GLU A 1006 63.22 32.96 -90.21
C GLU A 1006 62.19 33.66 -89.32
N THR A 1007 61.93 33.09 -88.15
CA THR A 1007 61.05 33.69 -87.15
C THR A 1007 61.85 34.63 -86.26
N ILE A 1008 61.71 35.94 -86.47
CA ILE A 1008 62.38 36.95 -85.65
C ILE A 1008 61.46 37.36 -84.49
N GLY A 1009 61.82 37.00 -83.26
CA GLY A 1009 61.08 37.37 -82.05
C GLY A 1009 61.51 38.71 -81.42
N GLY A 1010 60.57 39.39 -80.76
CA GLY A 1010 60.76 40.61 -79.98
C GLY A 1010 60.72 41.92 -80.79
N ASP A 1011 60.64 43.06 -80.09
CA ASP A 1011 60.62 44.39 -80.71
C ASP A 1011 61.91 44.65 -81.48
N LYS A 1012 61.79 45.13 -82.74
CA LYS A 1012 62.93 45.50 -83.59
C LYS A 1012 62.84 46.96 -83.97
N THR A 1013 63.93 47.69 -83.71
CA THR A 1013 64.11 49.07 -84.15
C THR A 1013 65.06 49.10 -85.32
N PHE A 1014 64.58 49.52 -86.49
CA PHE A 1014 65.41 49.75 -87.66
C PHE A 1014 65.75 51.24 -87.74
N SER A 1015 67.03 51.58 -87.88
CA SER A 1015 67.49 52.97 -88.02
C SER A 1015 67.40 53.49 -89.46
N GLY A 1016 66.94 52.68 -90.41
CA GLY A 1016 66.78 53.02 -91.82
C GLY A 1016 65.56 52.35 -92.48
N ASN A 1017 65.40 52.58 -93.78
CA ASN A 1017 64.25 52.06 -94.54
C ASN A 1017 64.22 50.53 -94.58
N ILE A 1018 63.06 49.93 -94.28
CA ILE A 1018 62.82 48.49 -94.45
C ILE A 1018 62.28 48.25 -95.86
N THR A 1019 62.94 47.38 -96.63
CA THR A 1019 62.47 46.94 -97.97
C THR A 1019 61.94 45.52 -97.87
N VAL A 1020 60.66 45.29 -98.17
CA VAL A 1020 60.02 43.97 -98.18
C VAL A 1020 59.65 43.63 -99.64
N GLN A 1021 60.25 42.58 -100.21
CA GLN A 1021 60.02 42.18 -101.61
C GLN A 1021 58.80 41.25 -101.80
N GLY A 1022 57.95 41.10 -100.77
CA GLY A 1022 56.74 40.28 -100.74
C GLY A 1022 55.63 40.91 -99.89
N ALA A 1023 54.52 40.20 -99.69
CA ALA A 1023 53.41 40.71 -98.89
C ALA A 1023 53.79 40.79 -97.39
N MET A 1024 53.82 42.00 -96.83
CA MET A 1024 53.93 42.21 -95.39
C MET A 1024 52.58 41.85 -94.74
N THR A 1025 52.53 40.72 -94.04
CA THR A 1025 51.32 40.26 -93.33
C THR A 1025 51.49 40.57 -91.85
N VAL A 1026 50.73 41.55 -91.33
CA VAL A 1026 50.76 41.93 -89.92
C VAL A 1026 49.51 41.39 -89.24
N ALA A 1027 49.67 40.55 -88.22
CA ALA A 1027 48.55 40.03 -87.46
C ALA A 1027 48.17 41.04 -86.36
N GLY A 1028 46.94 41.56 -86.42
CA GLY A 1028 46.38 42.49 -85.44
C GLY A 1028 46.16 43.91 -85.96
N SER A 1029 45.68 44.79 -85.09
CA SER A 1029 45.39 46.20 -85.40
C SER A 1029 46.70 46.96 -85.65
N TRP A 1030 46.88 47.52 -86.84
CA TRP A 1030 48.05 48.35 -87.17
C TRP A 1030 47.89 49.76 -86.60
N GLN A 1031 48.88 50.24 -85.83
CA GLN A 1031 48.97 51.63 -85.39
C GLN A 1031 50.29 52.23 -85.87
N VAL A 1032 50.22 53.35 -86.59
CA VAL A 1032 51.39 54.15 -86.98
C VAL A 1032 51.38 55.43 -86.16
N GLU A 1033 52.30 55.54 -85.21
CA GLU A 1033 52.59 56.79 -84.52
C GLU A 1033 53.84 57.40 -85.13
N SER A 1034 53.67 58.36 -86.03
CA SER A 1034 54.77 59.16 -86.56
C SER A 1034 54.36 60.63 -86.59
N ALA A 1035 55.21 61.54 -86.10
CA ALA A 1035 55.06 62.96 -86.38
C ALA A 1035 55.07 63.15 -87.91
N GLY A 1036 53.99 63.71 -88.48
CA GLY A 1036 53.82 63.81 -89.93
C GLY A 1036 55.03 64.46 -90.61
N PRO A 1037 55.45 63.99 -91.80
CA PRO A 1037 56.65 64.49 -92.48
C PRO A 1037 56.53 66.00 -92.78
N ALA A 1038 57.59 66.78 -92.59
CA ALA A 1038 57.55 68.24 -92.76
C ALA A 1038 57.40 68.71 -94.23
N THR A 1039 57.45 67.80 -95.20
CA THR A 1039 57.47 68.10 -96.63
C THR A 1039 56.43 67.28 -97.39
N ALA A 1040 55.79 67.90 -98.38
CA ALA A 1040 54.75 67.27 -99.16
C ALA A 1040 55.29 66.06 -99.95
N MET A 1041 54.47 65.02 -100.04
CA MET A 1041 54.74 63.78 -100.74
C MET A 1041 54.94 64.08 -102.22
N THR A 1042 56.12 63.74 -102.71
CA THR A 1042 56.50 63.79 -104.13
C THR A 1042 56.85 62.38 -104.59
N VAL A 1043 56.46 62.05 -105.83
CA VAL A 1043 56.66 60.74 -106.45
C VAL A 1043 57.19 60.94 -107.86
N GLY A 1044 58.29 60.26 -108.20
CA GLY A 1044 58.90 60.34 -109.53
C GLY A 1044 58.07 59.58 -110.57
N ALA A 1045 58.17 59.97 -111.85
CA ALA A 1045 57.54 59.24 -112.95
C ALA A 1045 58.06 57.80 -113.00
N GLY A 1046 57.16 56.81 -112.94
CA GLY A 1046 57.53 55.39 -112.83
C GLY A 1046 57.22 54.76 -111.47
N ASP A 1047 57.11 55.55 -110.40
CA ASP A 1047 57.04 55.05 -109.04
C ASP A 1047 55.63 55.13 -108.46
N SER A 1048 55.21 54.15 -107.65
CA SER A 1048 53.98 54.26 -106.84
C SER A 1048 54.36 54.39 -105.37
N LYS A 1049 53.69 55.28 -104.65
CA LYS A 1049 53.98 55.55 -103.24
C LYS A 1049 52.68 55.66 -102.45
N VAL A 1050 52.67 55.12 -101.23
CA VAL A 1050 51.61 55.30 -100.22
C VAL A 1050 52.25 55.79 -98.92
N GLY A 1051 51.68 56.81 -98.31
CA GLY A 1051 52.21 57.35 -97.05
C GLY A 1051 51.41 58.53 -96.52
N PHE A 1052 51.65 58.90 -95.26
CA PHE A 1052 51.11 60.13 -94.71
C PHE A 1052 51.86 61.32 -95.33
N ASP A 1053 51.12 62.26 -95.91
CA ASP A 1053 51.65 63.48 -96.49
C ASP A 1053 51.90 64.55 -95.39
N SER A 1054 52.46 65.72 -95.73
CA SER A 1054 52.79 66.76 -94.75
C SER A 1054 51.60 67.38 -94.03
N ASP A 1055 50.38 67.11 -94.50
CA ASP A 1055 49.14 67.44 -93.79
C ASP A 1055 48.69 66.32 -92.82
N GLY A 1056 49.49 65.27 -92.64
CA GLY A 1056 49.23 64.15 -91.75
C GLY A 1056 48.18 63.17 -92.28
N LYS A 1057 47.78 63.28 -93.54
CA LYS A 1057 46.76 62.41 -94.13
C LYS A 1057 47.37 61.33 -94.99
N LEU A 1058 46.78 60.14 -94.98
CA LEU A 1058 47.23 59.05 -95.83
C LEU A 1058 46.91 59.36 -97.30
N LYS A 1059 47.92 59.37 -98.14
CA LYS A 1059 47.79 59.60 -99.57
C LYS A 1059 48.49 58.51 -100.37
N VAL A 1060 48.03 58.33 -101.59
CA VAL A 1060 48.65 57.45 -102.57
C VAL A 1060 48.94 58.21 -103.86
N SER A 1061 49.97 57.80 -104.56
CA SER A 1061 50.20 58.15 -105.95
C SER A 1061 50.64 56.89 -106.67
N GLU A 1062 50.08 56.67 -107.84
CA GLU A 1062 50.40 55.52 -108.68
C GLU A 1062 51.19 56.00 -109.90
N ASN A 1063 52.33 55.35 -110.14
CA ASN A 1063 53.21 55.55 -111.30
C ASN A 1063 53.62 57.02 -111.58
N GLY A 1064 53.89 57.78 -110.52
CA GLY A 1064 54.24 59.21 -110.59
C GLY A 1064 53.05 60.12 -110.91
N GLY A 1065 51.82 59.60 -110.85
CA GLY A 1065 50.59 60.37 -110.96
C GLY A 1065 50.37 61.33 -109.78
N ALA A 1066 49.37 62.20 -109.88
CA ALA A 1066 49.06 63.16 -108.83
C ALA A 1066 48.80 62.46 -107.48
N VAL A 1067 49.38 63.00 -106.41
CA VAL A 1067 49.16 62.49 -105.05
C VAL A 1067 47.72 62.74 -104.65
N THR A 1068 47.00 61.66 -104.35
CA THR A 1068 45.57 61.64 -104.05
C THR A 1068 45.35 61.21 -102.62
N GLU A 1069 44.55 61.99 -101.87
CA GLU A 1069 44.20 61.67 -100.49
C GLU A 1069 43.25 60.46 -100.43
N LEU A 1070 43.63 59.43 -99.66
CA LEU A 1070 42.76 58.30 -99.34
C LEU A 1070 41.95 58.68 -98.09
N ALA A 1071 40.77 59.24 -98.34
CA ALA A 1071 39.65 59.58 -97.45
C ALA A 1071 39.82 59.44 -95.90
N LYS A 1072 39.39 60.49 -95.17
CA LYS A 1072 39.11 60.50 -93.72
C LYS A 1072 38.05 59.43 -93.35
N VAL A 1073 38.43 58.39 -92.62
CA VAL A 1073 37.46 57.51 -91.92
C VAL A 1073 37.14 58.09 -90.55
N SER A 1074 36.34 59.15 -90.55
CA SER A 1074 35.57 59.61 -89.38
C SER A 1074 34.14 59.83 -89.83
N GLY A 1075 33.45 58.74 -90.13
CA GLY A 1075 32.08 58.76 -90.61
C GLY A 1075 31.62 57.38 -91.04
N ASN A 1076 30.59 56.90 -90.36
CA ASN A 1076 29.83 55.70 -90.66
C ASN A 1076 29.43 55.67 -92.16
N ILE A 1077 29.96 54.73 -92.95
CA ILE A 1077 29.46 54.49 -94.32
C ILE A 1077 28.50 53.31 -94.27
N SER A 1078 27.26 53.62 -93.87
CA SER A 1078 26.07 52.88 -94.28
C SER A 1078 25.78 53.22 -95.74
N GLY A 1079 25.92 52.26 -96.66
CA GLY A 1079 25.66 52.51 -98.08
C GLY A 1079 25.73 51.26 -98.94
N THR A 1080 24.54 50.80 -99.33
CA THR A 1080 24.15 49.85 -100.38
C THR A 1080 25.19 49.44 -101.42
N ALA A 1081 25.34 48.12 -101.59
CA ALA A 1081 26.02 47.47 -102.72
C ALA A 1081 25.34 47.84 -104.05
N ALA A 1082 25.97 48.73 -104.83
CA ALA A 1082 25.48 49.07 -106.17
C ALA A 1082 26.58 49.36 -107.21
N ASN A 1083 27.85 49.04 -106.95
CA ASN A 1083 28.91 49.15 -107.96
C ASN A 1083 29.89 47.94 -107.98
N LEU A 1084 29.37 46.75 -107.68
CA LEU A 1084 29.96 45.49 -108.12
C LEU A 1084 29.60 45.28 -109.60
N SER A 1085 30.38 45.86 -110.51
CA SER A 1085 30.33 45.47 -111.92
C SER A 1085 31.08 44.15 -112.10
N GLY A 1086 30.38 43.04 -111.84
CA GLY A 1086 30.84 41.67 -112.01
C GLY A 1086 29.97 40.71 -111.21
N THR A 1087 28.93 40.16 -111.83
CA THR A 1087 27.83 39.34 -111.26
C THR A 1087 28.20 38.42 -110.08
N PRO A 1088 27.50 38.54 -108.94
CA PRO A 1088 26.96 37.36 -108.25
C PRO A 1088 25.45 37.52 -108.03
N ALA A 1089 24.71 36.40 -108.10
CA ALA A 1089 23.26 36.36 -107.96
C ALA A 1089 22.73 36.96 -106.63
N LEU A 1090 21.60 37.66 -106.73
CA LEU A 1090 20.94 38.47 -105.69
C LEU A 1090 19.95 37.67 -104.83
N PRO A 1091 19.53 38.22 -103.67
CA PRO A 1091 18.19 38.00 -103.16
C PRO A 1091 17.48 39.34 -102.89
N ASN A 1092 16.36 39.59 -103.58
CA ASN A 1092 15.19 40.12 -102.88
C ASN A 1092 13.91 39.69 -103.60
N GLY A 1093 13.18 38.77 -102.98
CA GLY A 1093 11.72 38.72 -103.14
C GLY A 1093 11.10 37.60 -103.96
N THR A 1094 11.84 36.61 -104.48
CA THR A 1094 11.21 35.36 -104.93
C THR A 1094 11.72 34.19 -104.11
N THR A 1095 10.74 33.58 -103.45
CA THR A 1095 10.79 32.41 -102.61
C THR A 1095 11.31 31.18 -103.34
N ALA A 1096 11.58 30.18 -102.50
CA ALA A 1096 11.38 28.76 -102.75
C ALA A 1096 12.63 27.99 -103.22
N THR A 1097 13.18 27.25 -102.26
CA THR A 1097 13.26 25.79 -102.34
C THR A 1097 13.22 25.20 -103.76
N THR A 1098 14.33 24.58 -104.16
CA THR A 1098 14.55 23.17 -103.81
C THR A 1098 15.64 23.15 -102.73
N GLN A 1099 15.35 22.93 -101.45
CA GLN A 1099 14.94 21.64 -100.90
C GLN A 1099 15.91 20.59 -101.42
N SER A 1100 16.93 20.22 -100.64
CA SER A 1100 17.56 18.93 -100.91
C SER A 1100 16.46 17.86 -100.82
N VAL A 1101 16.66 16.73 -101.48
CA VAL A 1101 16.04 15.50 -100.96
C VAL A 1101 16.50 15.41 -99.50
N ALA A 1102 15.60 15.75 -98.57
CA ALA A 1102 15.82 15.97 -97.13
C ALA A 1102 16.91 17.00 -96.81
N ASP A 1103 16.60 18.22 -96.37
CA ASP A 1103 16.33 18.42 -94.95
C ASP A 1103 15.74 19.82 -94.68
N ASN A 1104 14.79 19.83 -93.75
CA ASN A 1104 13.84 20.87 -93.39
C ASN A 1104 14.11 21.40 -91.98
N SER A 1105 15.10 22.27 -91.73
CA SER A 1105 14.91 23.34 -90.71
C SER A 1105 16.07 24.31 -90.48
N GLN A 1106 15.66 25.58 -90.51
CA GLN A 1106 16.04 26.77 -89.73
C GLN A 1106 17.38 26.77 -88.98
N LYS A 1107 18.40 27.44 -89.53
CA LYS A 1107 19.27 28.39 -88.81
C LYS A 1107 20.26 29.10 -89.74
N LEU A 1108 20.07 30.41 -89.88
CA LEU A 1108 21.04 31.49 -89.61
C LEU A 1108 20.74 32.66 -90.56
N ALA A 1109 19.94 33.59 -90.04
CA ALA A 1109 19.86 34.95 -90.54
C ALA A 1109 20.27 35.89 -89.40
N THR A 1110 21.58 35.99 -89.22
CA THR A 1110 22.34 37.20 -88.88
C THR A 1110 23.64 37.12 -89.66
#